data_AF-A0A967CDB6-F1
#
_entry.id   AF-A0A967CDB6-F1
#
_cell.length_a   1.000
_cell.length_b   1.000
_cell.length_c   1.000
_cell.angle_alpha   90.00
_cell.angle_beta   90.00
_cell.angle_gamma   90.00
#
_symmetry.space_group_name_H-M   'P 1'
#
loop_
_entity.id
_entity.type
_entity.pdbx_description
1 polymer ?
#
loop_
_entity_poly.entity_id
_entity_poly.type
_entity_poly.pdbx_seq_one_letter_code
_entity_poly.pdbx_strand_id
1 'polypeptide(L)'
;TLAAVLSEQRDVLEEVIEPYLMQTGLLMRTPRGRMATRNAWSYLGLKAPNRVEAIQVATGRGQEAALARSTRCESIAQLASDWYRGAQECLLTAADLYISLGDDERAEQTLIRFQFIEAAKATASEEGLARSDRLLAEIEFRSNRIDQALKRIDTRLERLGPADPSALSLRFAKTRLLIDEGSLQAAAMEMATYADTAKTIWADDPRQLAIFRTQEAELKQRLGDLSGAEQLFKLTLSDSIDKLSLGDPLGMVLRNNLGQLYEMMGLFEEAEPLLKDAIALAENQLGAGHPETARLQNNLALLYESQGRFDFAEPLYESSIASLTNLYGEGSIEVVKLRNNLAFLQFMDEDFEAARTGFESVIADWIDLASADHPERLKSMNNLGRVLLKQGELERAEQQLLEVLALRQAKLGAEHPDVIRSRIDVGLVYAAQTRFDEAVSQLSLVLTQAEETLGDEHPYTFDALNGLAMALKGRGDAVKAIELQQEGFLRRTQFLDRVLWVTGENAREGYIRLHRPELMTYLGDLVEHSDVGNARRALEVSLMRKGLLLKITSEIQQITQLSQDPEMADLGDSLMRAREALARLTLSGPVDGTGEDHVQALNALEAEVDELEGELGRASARYRASVAELSLDDVVKEIEPGSVLIDIQRFDVADEARYLAAGYIGGLED
;
A
#
# COMPACT_ATOMS: atom_id res chain seq x y z
N THR A 1 -1.33 -39.65 -33.98
CA THR A 1 -0.72 -38.49 -33.31
C THR A 1 -1.77 -37.54 -32.75
N LEU A 2 -2.63 -36.91 -33.57
CA LEU A 2 -3.73 -36.06 -33.05
C LEU A 2 -4.70 -36.83 -32.12
N ALA A 3 -5.01 -38.09 -32.43
CA ALA A 3 -5.80 -38.96 -31.56
C ALA A 3 -5.08 -39.39 -30.26
N ALA A 4 -3.75 -39.36 -30.24
CA ALA A 4 -2.95 -39.65 -29.04
C ALA A 4 -2.87 -38.42 -28.12
N VAL A 5 -2.68 -37.22 -28.71
CA VAL A 5 -2.77 -35.94 -27.99
C VAL A 5 -4.18 -35.72 -27.42
N LEU A 6 -5.23 -36.08 -28.15
CA LEU A 6 -6.62 -36.03 -27.65
C LEU A 6 -6.91 -37.09 -26.59
N SER A 7 -6.17 -38.21 -26.56
CA SER A 7 -6.24 -39.24 -25.52
C SER A 7 -5.58 -38.75 -24.23
N GLU A 8 -4.38 -38.19 -24.34
CA GLU A 8 -3.62 -37.63 -23.22
C GLU A 8 -4.34 -36.44 -22.58
N GLN A 9 -4.99 -35.59 -23.38
CA GLN A 9 -5.86 -34.52 -22.86
C GLN A 9 -7.15 -35.04 -22.23
N ARG A 10 -7.65 -36.21 -22.65
CA ARG A 10 -8.79 -36.87 -22.02
C ARG A 10 -8.42 -37.45 -20.66
N ASP A 11 -7.23 -38.02 -20.54
CA ASP A 11 -6.71 -38.54 -19.28
C ASP A 11 -6.46 -37.40 -18.28
N VAL A 12 -5.95 -36.24 -18.71
CA VAL A 12 -5.85 -35.02 -17.88
C VAL A 12 -7.22 -34.44 -17.51
N LEU A 13 -8.21 -34.51 -18.41
CA LEU A 13 -9.60 -34.11 -18.13
C LEU A 13 -10.27 -35.02 -17.08
N GLU A 14 -10.01 -36.32 -17.11
CA GLU A 14 -10.58 -37.30 -16.18
C GLU A 14 -9.83 -37.33 -14.82
N GLU A 15 -8.50 -37.16 -14.79
CA GLU A 15 -7.70 -37.18 -13.55
C GLU A 15 -7.63 -35.85 -12.79
N VAL A 16 -7.70 -34.70 -13.49
CA VAL A 16 -7.49 -33.38 -12.85
C VAL A 16 -8.79 -32.59 -12.75
N ILE A 17 -9.57 -32.56 -13.83
CA ILE A 17 -10.74 -31.69 -13.95
C ILE A 17 -11.97 -32.33 -13.28
N GLU A 18 -12.17 -33.64 -13.41
CA GLU A 18 -13.33 -34.31 -12.78
C GLU A 18 -13.28 -34.27 -11.24
N PRO A 19 -12.15 -34.51 -10.57
CA PRO A 19 -12.05 -34.35 -9.11
C PRO A 19 -12.20 -32.89 -8.68
N TYR A 20 -11.57 -31.94 -9.36
CA TYR A 20 -11.66 -30.50 -9.05
C TYR A 20 -13.11 -29.98 -9.21
N LEU A 21 -13.81 -30.35 -10.27
CA LEU A 21 -15.22 -29.98 -10.50
C LEU A 21 -16.20 -30.68 -9.55
N MET A 22 -15.85 -31.89 -9.07
CA MET A 22 -16.61 -32.57 -8.00
C MET A 22 -16.35 -31.93 -6.62
N GLN A 23 -15.13 -31.46 -6.35
CA GLN A 23 -14.77 -30.76 -5.10
C GLN A 23 -15.39 -29.36 -5.01
N THR A 24 -15.48 -28.65 -6.14
CA THR A 24 -16.06 -27.29 -6.25
C THR A 24 -17.58 -27.29 -6.46
N GLY A 25 -18.24 -28.46 -6.47
CA GLY A 25 -19.70 -28.59 -6.60
C GLY A 25 -20.27 -28.27 -7.98
N LEU A 26 -19.42 -28.06 -8.99
CA LEU A 26 -19.78 -27.72 -10.37
C LEU A 26 -20.16 -28.95 -11.22
N LEU A 27 -20.04 -30.17 -10.66
CA LEU A 27 -20.47 -31.43 -11.28
C LEU A 27 -21.34 -32.26 -10.30
N MET A 28 -22.48 -32.80 -10.77
CA MET A 28 -23.30 -33.77 -10.03
C MET A 28 -23.52 -35.07 -10.83
N ARG A 29 -23.33 -36.23 -10.18
CA ARG A 29 -23.66 -37.55 -10.76
C ARG A 29 -25.17 -37.76 -10.83
N THR A 30 -25.70 -38.02 -12.02
CA THR A 30 -27.08 -38.52 -12.15
C THR A 30 -27.13 -40.04 -11.92
N PRO A 31 -28.27 -40.62 -11.47
CA PRO A 31 -28.39 -42.05 -11.13
C PRO A 31 -28.16 -43.04 -12.29
N ARG A 32 -27.92 -42.56 -13.52
CA ARG A 32 -27.72 -43.39 -14.72
C ARG A 32 -26.32 -43.24 -15.35
N GLY A 33 -25.37 -42.62 -14.66
CA GLY A 33 -23.98 -42.56 -15.13
C GLY A 33 -23.76 -41.77 -16.43
N ARG A 34 -24.72 -40.92 -16.84
CA ARG A 34 -24.50 -39.93 -17.92
C ARG A 34 -24.21 -38.57 -17.29
N MET A 35 -23.08 -37.98 -17.70
CA MET A 35 -22.71 -36.60 -17.41
C MET A 35 -23.80 -35.67 -17.96
N ALA A 36 -24.43 -34.89 -17.08
CA ALA A 36 -25.44 -33.92 -17.47
C ALA A 36 -24.82 -32.53 -17.58
N THR A 37 -24.10 -32.26 -18.67
CA THR A 37 -23.67 -30.89 -18.99
C THR A 37 -23.69 -30.69 -20.51
N ARG A 38 -24.87 -30.48 -21.09
CA ARG A 38 -24.94 -29.87 -22.43
C ARG A 38 -24.80 -28.34 -22.37
N ASN A 39 -24.93 -27.75 -21.17
CA ASN A 39 -24.96 -26.28 -20.98
C ASN A 39 -23.86 -25.70 -20.06
N ALA A 40 -23.07 -26.51 -19.33
CA ALA A 40 -21.94 -25.97 -18.55
C ALA A 40 -20.74 -25.58 -19.43
N TRP A 41 -20.58 -26.25 -20.58
CA TRP A 41 -19.41 -26.07 -21.46
C TRP A 41 -19.51 -24.86 -22.39
N SER A 42 -20.73 -24.36 -22.62
CA SER A 42 -21.04 -23.20 -23.47
C SER A 42 -20.80 -21.85 -22.77
N TYR A 43 -20.68 -21.81 -21.44
CA TYR A 43 -20.58 -20.55 -20.67
C TYR A 43 -19.17 -19.94 -20.64
N LEU A 44 -18.13 -20.65 -21.12
CA LEU A 44 -16.71 -20.27 -20.96
C LEU A 44 -15.96 -20.16 -22.31
N GLY A 45 -16.57 -19.55 -23.32
CA GLY A 45 -16.08 -19.52 -24.71
C GLY A 45 -14.56 -19.40 -24.90
N LEU A 46 -13.91 -20.51 -25.27
CA LEU A 46 -12.63 -20.72 -26.01
C LEU A 46 -12.24 -22.23 -25.88
N LYS A 47 -11.53 -22.78 -26.89
CA LYS A 47 -11.34 -24.24 -27.12
C LYS A 47 -10.58 -24.94 -25.97
N ALA A 48 -11.06 -26.13 -25.56
CA ALA A 48 -10.62 -26.92 -24.39
C ALA A 48 -9.10 -27.03 -24.08
N PRO A 49 -8.19 -27.11 -25.06
CA PRO A 49 -6.76 -27.26 -24.79
C PRO A 49 -6.13 -26.03 -24.09
N ASN A 50 -6.64 -24.82 -24.36
CA ASN A 50 -6.18 -23.59 -23.67
C ASN A 50 -6.65 -23.55 -22.20
N ARG A 51 -7.74 -24.26 -21.85
CA ARG A 51 -8.27 -24.30 -20.48
C ARG A 51 -7.40 -25.18 -19.57
N VAL A 52 -6.90 -26.30 -20.08
CA VAL A 52 -6.00 -27.19 -19.34
C VAL A 52 -4.69 -26.47 -19.00
N GLU A 53 -4.12 -25.75 -19.97
CA GLU A 53 -2.90 -24.96 -19.79
C GLU A 53 -3.10 -23.86 -18.72
N ALA A 54 -4.20 -23.10 -18.78
CA ALA A 54 -4.50 -22.06 -17.80
C ALA A 54 -4.69 -22.62 -16.38
N ILE A 55 -5.36 -23.77 -16.23
CA ILE A 55 -5.54 -24.44 -14.94
C ILE A 55 -4.20 -24.99 -14.42
N GLN A 56 -3.37 -25.56 -15.29
CA GLN A 56 -2.04 -26.03 -14.92
C GLN A 56 -1.17 -24.87 -14.40
N VAL A 57 -1.19 -23.71 -15.07
CA VAL A 57 -0.52 -22.50 -14.57
C VAL A 57 -1.07 -22.08 -13.21
N ALA A 58 -2.39 -21.97 -13.08
CA ALA A 58 -3.04 -21.58 -11.82
C ALA A 58 -2.84 -22.58 -10.66
N THR A 59 -2.46 -23.83 -10.95
CA THR A 59 -2.22 -24.89 -9.95
C THR A 59 -0.73 -25.20 -9.76
N GLY A 60 0.17 -24.31 -10.19
CA GLY A 60 1.62 -24.47 -9.98
C GLY A 60 2.31 -25.47 -10.92
N ARG A 61 1.61 -25.98 -11.94
CA ARG A 61 2.14 -26.88 -12.99
C ARG A 61 2.39 -26.15 -14.30
N GLY A 62 2.80 -24.89 -14.24
CA GLY A 62 2.97 -24.07 -15.45
C GLY A 62 4.06 -24.59 -16.40
N GLN A 63 5.12 -25.26 -15.90
CA GLN A 63 6.13 -25.88 -16.77
C GLN A 63 5.54 -26.99 -17.65
N GLU A 64 4.62 -27.81 -17.11
CA GLU A 64 3.92 -28.84 -17.89
C GLU A 64 3.02 -28.19 -18.94
N ALA A 65 2.33 -27.09 -18.58
CA ALA A 65 1.52 -26.32 -19.52
C ALA A 65 2.38 -25.76 -20.66
N ALA A 66 3.55 -25.21 -20.35
CA ALA A 66 4.47 -24.63 -21.32
C ALA A 66 5.02 -25.68 -22.27
N LEU A 67 5.41 -26.84 -21.74
CA LEU A 67 5.87 -27.97 -22.56
C LEU A 67 4.74 -28.46 -23.50
N ALA A 68 3.55 -28.70 -22.95
CA ALA A 68 2.39 -29.14 -23.72
C ALA A 68 2.02 -28.12 -24.83
N ARG A 69 2.13 -26.82 -24.52
CA ARG A 69 1.92 -25.74 -25.47
C ARG A 69 2.97 -25.76 -26.57
N SER A 70 4.25 -25.85 -26.21
CA SER A 70 5.38 -25.90 -27.15
C SER A 70 5.24 -27.08 -28.12
N THR A 71 5.00 -28.29 -27.62
CA THR A 71 4.77 -29.49 -28.44
C THR A 71 3.58 -29.34 -29.37
N ARG A 72 2.51 -28.67 -28.93
CA ARG A 72 1.36 -28.37 -29.80
C ARG A 72 1.75 -27.40 -30.90
N CYS A 73 2.51 -26.35 -30.61
CA CYS A 73 2.94 -25.39 -31.62
C CYS A 73 3.80 -26.06 -32.70
N GLU A 74 4.73 -26.94 -32.31
CA GLU A 74 5.52 -27.75 -33.24
C GLU A 74 4.65 -28.69 -34.07
N SER A 75 3.67 -29.35 -33.46
CA SER A 75 2.76 -30.24 -34.16
C SER A 75 1.90 -29.49 -35.19
N ILE A 76 1.42 -28.30 -34.86
CA ILE A 76 0.66 -27.44 -35.79
C ILE A 76 1.56 -27.01 -36.94
N ALA A 77 2.79 -26.56 -36.65
CA ALA A 77 3.77 -26.17 -37.66
C ALA A 77 4.13 -27.32 -38.60
N GLN A 78 4.32 -28.55 -38.10
CA GLN A 78 4.60 -29.72 -38.92
C GLN A 78 3.42 -30.12 -39.82
N LEU A 79 2.19 -30.00 -39.32
CA LEU A 79 0.98 -30.41 -40.05
C LEU A 79 0.50 -29.38 -41.07
N ALA A 80 0.68 -28.08 -40.80
CA ALA A 80 0.12 -26.99 -41.60
C ALA A 80 1.16 -26.04 -42.21
N SER A 81 2.41 -26.06 -41.73
CA SER A 81 3.50 -25.10 -41.95
C SER A 81 3.59 -23.95 -40.93
N ASP A 82 4.81 -23.47 -40.69
CA ASP A 82 5.12 -22.31 -39.83
C ASP A 82 4.43 -21.01 -40.30
N TRP A 83 4.10 -20.90 -41.59
CA TRP A 83 3.41 -19.74 -42.17
C TRP A 83 1.91 -19.69 -41.84
N TYR A 84 1.35 -20.79 -41.32
CA TYR A 84 -0.06 -20.87 -40.98
C TYR A 84 -0.37 -19.97 -39.78
N ARG A 85 -1.41 -19.13 -39.87
CA ARG A 85 -1.80 -18.18 -38.80
C ARG A 85 -1.94 -18.86 -37.44
N GLY A 86 -2.51 -20.06 -37.39
CA GLY A 86 -2.66 -20.80 -36.13
C GLY A 86 -1.34 -21.29 -35.52
N ALA A 87 -0.30 -21.53 -36.33
CA ALA A 87 1.04 -21.84 -35.82
C ALA A 87 1.65 -20.62 -35.13
N GLN A 88 1.41 -19.44 -35.68
CA GLN A 88 1.97 -18.18 -35.19
C GLN A 88 1.27 -17.65 -33.95
N GLU A 89 -0.06 -17.72 -33.90
CA GLU A 89 -0.83 -17.48 -32.66
C GLU A 89 -0.38 -18.44 -31.54
N CYS A 90 -0.01 -19.67 -31.91
CA CYS A 90 0.54 -20.62 -30.96
C CYS A 90 1.88 -20.14 -30.38
N LEU A 91 2.80 -19.67 -31.24
CA LEU A 91 4.09 -19.11 -30.81
C LEU A 91 3.93 -17.91 -29.87
N LEU A 92 3.05 -16.95 -30.21
CA LEU A 92 2.78 -15.78 -29.36
C LEU A 92 2.24 -16.19 -27.99
N THR A 93 1.34 -17.17 -27.95
CA THR A 93 0.81 -17.69 -26.67
C THR A 93 1.85 -18.49 -25.88
N ALA A 94 2.73 -19.23 -26.58
CA ALA A 94 3.82 -19.96 -25.92
C ALA A 94 4.82 -18.99 -25.27
N ALA A 95 5.16 -17.90 -25.96
CA ALA A 95 6.02 -16.86 -25.41
C ALA A 95 5.41 -16.18 -24.17
N ASP A 96 4.14 -15.82 -24.22
CA ASP A 96 3.37 -15.25 -23.10
C ASP A 96 3.39 -16.19 -21.86
N LEU A 97 3.26 -17.49 -22.10
CA LEU A 97 3.34 -18.51 -21.06
C LEU A 97 4.78 -18.67 -20.50
N TYR A 98 5.80 -18.61 -21.34
CA TYR A 98 7.20 -18.61 -20.88
C TYR A 98 7.53 -17.37 -20.04
N ILE A 99 7.05 -16.19 -20.44
CA ILE A 99 7.15 -14.95 -19.67
C ILE A 99 6.51 -15.12 -18.28
N SER A 100 5.30 -15.68 -18.24
CA SER A 100 4.56 -15.93 -16.99
C SER A 100 5.29 -16.90 -16.05
N LEU A 101 6.23 -17.70 -16.58
CA LEU A 101 7.07 -18.64 -15.85
C LEU A 101 8.46 -18.10 -15.51
N GLY A 102 8.79 -16.89 -15.95
CA GLY A 102 10.13 -16.32 -15.84
C GLY A 102 11.17 -16.93 -16.79
N ASP A 103 10.76 -17.72 -17.79
CA ASP A 103 11.65 -18.32 -18.80
C ASP A 103 11.86 -17.35 -19.98
N ASP A 104 12.52 -16.24 -19.67
CA ASP A 104 12.67 -15.09 -20.58
C ASP A 104 13.49 -15.42 -21.81
N GLU A 105 14.49 -16.29 -21.65
CA GLU A 105 15.33 -16.74 -22.76
C GLU A 105 14.50 -17.51 -23.80
N ARG A 106 13.68 -18.47 -23.37
CA ARG A 106 12.81 -19.21 -24.31
C ARG A 106 11.71 -18.35 -24.87
N ALA A 107 11.16 -17.43 -24.07
CA ALA A 107 10.17 -16.47 -24.57
C ALA A 107 10.76 -15.60 -25.67
N GLU A 108 11.93 -15.01 -25.45
CA GLU A 108 12.63 -14.16 -26.42
C GLU A 108 12.97 -14.94 -27.69
N GLN A 109 13.52 -16.15 -27.57
CA GLN A 109 13.79 -17.02 -28.73
C GLN A 109 12.52 -17.34 -29.53
N THR A 110 11.41 -17.60 -28.84
CA THR A 110 10.11 -17.88 -29.46
C THR A 110 9.57 -16.65 -30.20
N LEU A 111 9.70 -15.46 -29.62
CA LEU A 111 9.28 -14.19 -30.22
C LEU A 111 10.16 -13.81 -31.42
N ILE A 112 11.48 -13.99 -31.33
CA ILE A 112 12.40 -13.79 -32.46
C ILE A 112 12.04 -14.72 -33.62
N ARG A 113 11.75 -16.01 -33.33
CA ARG A 113 11.27 -16.95 -34.36
C ARG A 113 9.97 -16.46 -35.00
N PHE A 114 9.01 -16.00 -34.22
CA PHE A 114 7.78 -15.41 -34.74
C PHE A 114 8.04 -14.21 -35.66
N GLN A 115 8.87 -13.24 -35.23
CA GLN A 115 9.21 -12.06 -36.02
C GLN A 115 9.93 -12.41 -37.33
N PHE A 116 10.83 -13.41 -37.30
CA PHE A 116 11.52 -13.87 -38.49
C PHE A 116 10.55 -14.44 -39.54
N ILE A 117 9.56 -15.25 -39.10
CA ILE A 117 8.53 -15.79 -39.99
C ILE A 117 7.67 -14.65 -40.56
N GLU A 118 7.27 -13.68 -39.74
CA GLU A 118 6.46 -12.54 -40.19
C GLU A 118 7.21 -11.63 -41.18
N ALA A 119 8.50 -11.36 -40.94
CA ALA A 119 9.33 -10.53 -41.82
C ALA A 119 9.48 -11.12 -43.23
N ALA A 120 9.38 -12.45 -43.37
CA ALA A 120 9.47 -13.14 -44.64
C ALA A 120 8.13 -13.22 -45.40
N LYS A 121 7.03 -12.74 -44.82
CA LYS A 121 5.73 -12.67 -45.50
C LYS A 121 5.57 -11.41 -46.32
N ALA A 122 4.87 -11.54 -47.45
CA ALA A 122 4.46 -10.39 -48.26
C ALA A 122 3.39 -9.51 -47.56
N THR A 123 2.65 -10.07 -46.60
CA THR A 123 1.63 -9.38 -45.80
C THR A 123 1.83 -9.73 -44.33
N ALA A 124 2.74 -9.02 -43.68
CA ALA A 124 2.98 -9.17 -42.25
C ALA A 124 1.76 -8.71 -41.44
N SER A 125 1.47 -9.41 -40.34
CA SER A 125 0.44 -9.05 -39.38
C SER A 125 0.98 -7.96 -38.44
N GLU A 126 0.53 -6.72 -38.64
CA GLU A 126 0.86 -5.63 -37.73
C GLU A 126 0.34 -5.89 -36.30
N GLU A 127 -0.83 -6.53 -36.16
CA GLU A 127 -1.40 -6.99 -34.88
C GLU A 127 -0.47 -7.99 -34.17
N GLY A 128 -0.04 -9.04 -34.88
CA GLY A 128 0.85 -10.06 -34.33
C GLY A 128 2.23 -9.50 -33.99
N LEU A 129 2.78 -8.63 -34.84
CA LEU A 129 4.04 -7.93 -34.58
C LEU A 129 3.94 -6.99 -33.37
N ALA A 130 2.85 -6.24 -33.23
CA ALA A 130 2.60 -5.39 -32.07
C ALA A 130 2.51 -6.22 -30.78
N ARG A 131 1.79 -7.34 -30.78
CA ARG A 131 1.73 -8.24 -29.62
C ARG A 131 3.11 -8.80 -29.27
N SER A 132 3.90 -9.18 -30.27
CA SER A 132 5.27 -9.65 -30.07
C SER A 132 6.18 -8.56 -29.51
N ASP A 133 6.10 -7.34 -30.05
CA ASP A 133 6.90 -6.20 -29.58
C ASP A 133 6.54 -5.81 -28.14
N ARG A 134 5.25 -5.91 -27.76
CA ARG A 134 4.80 -5.75 -26.38
C ARG A 134 5.47 -6.75 -25.42
N LEU A 135 5.46 -8.04 -25.79
CA LEU A 135 6.04 -9.11 -24.96
C LEU A 135 7.57 -9.01 -24.85
N LEU A 136 8.24 -8.62 -25.94
CA LEU A 136 9.69 -8.35 -25.91
C LEU A 136 10.03 -7.15 -25.03
N ALA A 137 9.22 -6.08 -25.07
CA ALA A 137 9.42 -4.92 -24.21
C ALA A 137 9.32 -5.29 -22.71
N GLU A 138 8.43 -6.21 -22.34
CA GLU A 138 8.31 -6.72 -20.97
C GLU A 138 9.55 -7.53 -20.52
N ILE A 139 10.10 -8.37 -21.41
CA ILE A 139 11.36 -9.09 -21.16
C ILE A 139 12.53 -8.09 -21.03
N GLU A 140 12.60 -7.09 -21.91
CA GLU A 140 13.61 -6.05 -21.89
C GLU A 140 13.55 -5.24 -20.58
N PHE A 141 12.34 -4.89 -20.11
CA PHE A 141 12.13 -4.24 -18.81
C PHE A 141 12.63 -5.09 -17.64
N ARG A 142 12.25 -6.37 -17.57
CA ARG A 142 12.73 -7.29 -16.51
C ARG A 142 14.23 -7.51 -16.54
N SER A 143 14.86 -7.33 -17.70
CA SER A 143 16.32 -7.33 -17.86
C SER A 143 16.98 -5.96 -17.58
N ASN A 144 16.26 -5.01 -16.96
CA ASN A 144 16.71 -3.63 -16.70
C ASN A 144 17.14 -2.85 -17.95
N ARG A 145 16.44 -3.06 -19.08
CA ARG A 145 16.67 -2.39 -20.38
C ARG A 145 15.45 -1.56 -20.81
N ILE A 146 14.96 -0.70 -19.92
CA ILE A 146 13.75 0.11 -20.16
C ILE A 146 13.84 0.99 -21.41
N ASP A 147 14.97 1.66 -21.66
CA ASP A 147 15.17 2.47 -22.87
C ASP A 147 14.97 1.66 -24.16
N GLN A 148 15.41 0.40 -24.15
CA GLN A 148 15.24 -0.51 -25.28
C GLN A 148 13.76 -0.90 -25.44
N ALA A 149 13.09 -1.22 -24.33
CA ALA A 149 11.68 -1.56 -24.29
C ALA A 149 10.79 -0.43 -24.82
N LEU A 150 10.99 0.80 -24.33
CA LEU A 150 10.24 1.98 -24.76
C LEU A 150 10.47 2.28 -26.25
N LYS A 151 11.74 2.25 -26.69
CA LYS A 151 12.09 2.48 -28.10
C LYS A 151 11.47 1.46 -29.03
N ARG A 152 11.40 0.19 -28.63
CA ARG A 152 10.74 -0.88 -29.39
C ARG A 152 9.26 -0.56 -29.60
N ILE A 153 8.57 -0.18 -28.53
CA ILE A 153 7.15 0.19 -28.60
C ILE A 153 6.96 1.41 -29.50
N ASP A 154 7.75 2.48 -29.31
CA ASP A 154 7.63 3.71 -30.08
C ASP A 154 7.85 3.48 -31.58
N THR A 155 8.85 2.66 -31.94
CA THR A 155 9.12 2.29 -33.34
C THR A 155 7.91 1.60 -33.99
N ARG A 156 7.18 0.77 -33.24
CA ARG A 156 5.97 0.12 -33.74
C ARG A 156 4.81 1.10 -33.86
N LEU A 157 4.65 2.01 -32.90
CA LEU A 157 3.60 3.02 -32.90
C LEU A 157 3.68 3.97 -34.11
N GLU A 158 4.88 4.26 -34.63
CA GLU A 158 5.05 5.07 -35.86
C GLU A 158 4.35 4.47 -37.10
N ARG A 159 4.10 3.15 -37.10
CA ARG A 159 3.49 2.41 -38.21
C ARG A 159 1.97 2.22 -38.06
N LEU A 160 1.41 2.54 -36.89
CA LEU A 160 0.03 2.28 -36.55
C LEU A 160 -0.77 3.58 -36.44
N GLY A 161 -2.03 3.53 -36.83
CA GLY A 161 -2.94 4.66 -36.63
C GLY A 161 -3.25 4.86 -35.13
N PRO A 162 -3.56 6.08 -34.68
CA PRO A 162 -3.82 6.37 -33.26
C PRO A 162 -5.07 5.65 -32.70
N ALA A 163 -6.03 5.29 -33.57
CA ALA A 163 -7.22 4.52 -33.22
C ALA A 163 -7.09 3.01 -33.51
N ASP A 164 -5.90 2.53 -33.91
CA ASP A 164 -5.66 1.11 -34.13
C ASP A 164 -5.67 0.36 -32.78
N PRO A 165 -6.44 -0.75 -32.63
CA PRO A 165 -6.47 -1.51 -31.37
C PRO A 165 -5.09 -2.00 -30.91
N SER A 166 -4.20 -2.31 -31.84
CA SER A 166 -2.81 -2.72 -31.57
C SER A 166 -1.99 -1.55 -31.05
N ALA A 167 -2.22 -0.33 -31.56
CA ALA A 167 -1.61 0.88 -31.04
C ALA A 167 -2.08 1.16 -29.61
N LEU A 168 -3.38 1.02 -29.33
CA LEU A 168 -3.91 1.18 -27.98
C LEU A 168 -3.30 0.17 -27.00
N SER A 169 -3.19 -1.10 -27.40
CA SER A 169 -2.55 -2.13 -26.55
C SER A 169 -1.08 -1.83 -26.26
N LEU A 170 -0.35 -1.30 -27.25
CA LEU A 170 1.05 -0.91 -27.07
C LEU A 170 1.20 0.31 -26.17
N ARG A 171 0.35 1.33 -26.34
CA ARG A 171 0.35 2.51 -25.46
C ARG A 171 -0.02 2.13 -24.03
N PHE A 172 -1.01 1.27 -23.84
CA PHE A 172 -1.36 0.70 -22.54
C PHE A 172 -0.18 -0.01 -21.87
N ALA A 173 0.56 -0.83 -22.62
CA ALA A 173 1.76 -1.48 -22.11
C ALA A 173 2.90 -0.49 -21.83
N LYS A 174 3.12 0.50 -22.71
CA LYS A 174 4.10 1.56 -22.50
C LYS A 174 3.81 2.35 -21.22
N THR A 175 2.57 2.73 -21.00
CA THR A 175 2.12 3.39 -19.77
C THR A 175 2.41 2.51 -18.56
N ARG A 176 2.13 1.20 -18.62
CA ARG A 176 2.47 0.28 -17.54
C ARG A 176 3.96 0.26 -17.21
N LEU A 177 4.81 0.15 -18.24
CA LEU A 177 6.27 0.14 -18.06
C LEU A 177 6.78 1.44 -17.42
N LEU A 178 6.25 2.59 -17.83
CA LEU A 178 6.58 3.88 -17.23
C LEU A 178 6.12 3.97 -15.76
N ILE A 179 4.94 3.43 -15.44
CA ILE A 179 4.47 3.30 -14.06
C ILE A 179 5.46 2.44 -13.27
N ASP A 180 5.76 1.23 -13.74
CA ASP A 180 6.61 0.27 -13.03
C ASP A 180 8.06 0.79 -12.85
N GLU A 181 8.56 1.61 -13.77
CA GLU A 181 9.85 2.33 -13.64
C GLU A 181 9.81 3.45 -12.58
N GLY A 182 8.63 4.02 -12.31
CA GLY A 182 8.47 5.21 -11.47
C GLY A 182 8.41 6.54 -12.26
N SER A 183 8.41 6.48 -13.59
CA SER A 183 8.27 7.64 -14.50
C SER A 183 6.81 8.10 -14.60
N LEU A 184 6.19 8.47 -13.47
CA LEU A 184 4.75 8.70 -13.33
C LEU A 184 4.20 9.82 -14.20
N GLN A 185 4.91 10.94 -14.31
CA GLN A 185 4.50 12.08 -15.11
C GLN A 185 4.55 11.74 -16.61
N ALA A 186 5.58 10.98 -17.04
CA ALA A 186 5.66 10.47 -18.40
C ALA A 186 4.52 9.48 -18.68
N ALA A 187 4.19 8.61 -17.72
CA ALA A 187 3.05 7.70 -17.81
C ALA A 187 1.73 8.45 -17.97
N ALA A 188 1.52 9.53 -17.20
CA ALA A 188 0.34 10.39 -17.28
C ALA A 188 0.22 11.09 -18.62
N MET A 189 1.33 11.66 -19.12
CA MET A 189 1.38 12.27 -20.44
C MET A 189 1.05 11.26 -21.53
N GLU A 190 1.64 10.06 -21.50
CA GLU A 190 1.36 9.00 -22.46
C GLU A 190 -0.10 8.55 -22.39
N MET A 191 -0.64 8.31 -21.19
CA MET A 191 -2.04 7.90 -20.99
C MET A 191 -3.03 8.92 -21.54
N ALA A 192 -2.78 10.21 -21.31
CA ALA A 192 -3.61 11.30 -21.83
C ALA A 192 -3.70 11.31 -23.36
N THR A 193 -2.71 10.78 -24.08
CA THR A 193 -2.74 10.73 -25.56
C THR A 193 -3.76 9.77 -26.13
N TYR A 194 -4.17 8.74 -25.36
CA TYR A 194 -5.03 7.67 -25.88
C TYR A 194 -6.26 7.37 -25.01
N ALA A 195 -6.37 7.93 -23.80
CA ALA A 195 -7.44 7.61 -22.85
C ALA A 195 -8.85 7.74 -23.43
N ASP A 196 -9.17 8.85 -24.11
CA ASP A 196 -10.51 9.05 -24.70
C ASP A 196 -10.83 8.05 -25.81
N THR A 197 -9.83 7.77 -26.66
CA THR A 197 -9.92 6.78 -27.73
C THR A 197 -10.10 5.37 -27.14
N ALA A 198 -9.32 5.01 -26.12
CA ALA A 198 -9.43 3.75 -25.39
C ALA A 198 -10.81 3.57 -24.74
N LYS A 199 -11.29 4.57 -24.01
CA LYS A 199 -12.62 4.56 -23.37
C LYS A 199 -13.74 4.38 -24.41
N THR A 200 -13.58 4.96 -25.60
CA THR A 200 -14.53 4.81 -26.71
C THR A 200 -14.47 3.42 -27.35
N ILE A 201 -13.27 2.94 -27.68
CA ILE A 201 -13.09 1.65 -28.38
C ILE A 201 -13.41 0.46 -27.47
N TRP A 202 -13.08 0.56 -26.18
CA TRP A 202 -13.33 -0.50 -25.20
C TRP A 202 -14.68 -0.39 -24.50
N ALA A 203 -15.56 0.55 -24.91
CA ALA A 203 -16.88 0.72 -24.31
C ALA A 203 -17.73 -0.58 -24.33
N ASP A 204 -17.58 -1.37 -25.38
CA ASP A 204 -18.28 -2.65 -25.59
C ASP A 204 -17.48 -3.88 -25.10
N ASP A 205 -16.30 -3.68 -24.52
CA ASP A 205 -15.51 -4.71 -23.83
C ASP A 205 -15.34 -4.33 -22.34
N PRO A 206 -16.31 -4.71 -21.49
CA PRO A 206 -16.30 -4.32 -20.09
C PRO A 206 -15.05 -4.78 -19.33
N ARG A 207 -14.43 -5.90 -19.73
CA ARG A 207 -13.22 -6.42 -19.10
C ARG A 207 -12.03 -5.54 -19.44
N GLN A 208 -11.82 -5.24 -20.72
CA GLN A 208 -10.71 -4.40 -21.15
C GLN A 208 -10.84 -2.97 -20.63
N LEU A 209 -12.06 -2.42 -20.61
CA LEU A 209 -12.32 -1.10 -20.04
C LEU A 209 -12.02 -1.08 -18.53
N ALA A 210 -12.39 -2.13 -17.78
CA ALA A 210 -12.09 -2.21 -16.36
C ALA A 210 -10.57 -2.30 -16.09
N ILE A 211 -9.84 -3.08 -16.87
CA ILE A 211 -8.37 -3.17 -16.78
C ILE A 211 -7.73 -1.79 -17.03
N PHE A 212 -8.18 -1.10 -18.08
CA PHE A 212 -7.68 0.24 -18.39
C PHE A 212 -7.96 1.25 -17.26
N ARG A 213 -9.21 1.31 -16.77
CA ARG A 213 -9.58 2.21 -15.67
C ARG A 213 -8.84 1.90 -14.37
N THR A 214 -8.53 0.62 -14.12
CA THR A 214 -7.73 0.20 -12.97
C THR A 214 -6.31 0.76 -13.06
N GLN A 215 -5.66 0.71 -14.23
CA GLN A 215 -4.35 1.31 -14.43
C GLN A 215 -4.39 2.85 -14.31
N GLU A 216 -5.43 3.49 -14.83
CA GLU A 216 -5.64 4.94 -14.69
C GLU A 216 -5.83 5.33 -13.21
N ALA A 217 -6.55 4.52 -12.43
CA ALA A 217 -6.74 4.73 -11.00
C ALA A 217 -5.44 4.54 -10.21
N GLU A 218 -4.66 3.51 -10.51
CA GLU A 218 -3.34 3.27 -9.91
C GLU A 218 -2.38 4.42 -10.21
N LEU A 219 -2.35 4.92 -11.46
CA LEU A 219 -1.52 6.06 -11.83
C LEU A 219 -1.93 7.32 -11.06
N LYS A 220 -3.24 7.58 -10.94
CA LYS A 220 -3.77 8.68 -10.13
C LYS A 220 -3.36 8.56 -8.67
N GLN A 221 -3.52 7.38 -8.08
CA GLN A 221 -3.09 7.09 -6.71
C GLN A 221 -1.60 7.39 -6.53
N ARG A 222 -0.75 6.90 -7.44
CA ARG A 222 0.70 7.12 -7.38
C ARG A 222 1.12 8.56 -7.63
N LEU A 223 0.28 9.37 -8.27
CA LEU A 223 0.45 10.82 -8.42
C LEU A 223 -0.13 11.63 -7.25
N GLY A 224 -0.71 10.98 -6.24
CA GLY A 224 -1.37 11.63 -5.10
C GLY A 224 -2.82 12.08 -5.35
N ASP A 225 -3.39 11.83 -6.54
CA ASP A 225 -4.82 12.08 -6.83
C ASP A 225 -5.69 10.95 -6.25
N LEU A 226 -5.77 10.89 -4.93
CA LEU A 226 -6.47 9.82 -4.20
C LEU A 226 -7.99 9.86 -4.45
N SER A 227 -8.57 11.06 -4.51
CA SER A 227 -10.00 11.24 -4.79
C SER A 227 -10.36 10.79 -6.20
N GLY A 228 -9.56 11.13 -7.20
CA GLY A 228 -9.74 10.65 -8.56
C GLY A 228 -9.56 9.14 -8.69
N ALA A 229 -8.58 8.56 -7.98
CA ALA A 229 -8.38 7.12 -7.92
C ALA A 229 -9.60 6.41 -7.29
N GLU A 230 -10.10 6.90 -6.16
CA GLU A 230 -11.26 6.34 -5.46
C GLU A 230 -12.50 6.33 -6.35
N GLN A 231 -12.82 7.47 -6.97
CA GLN A 231 -13.97 7.59 -7.88
C GLN A 231 -13.88 6.57 -9.02
N LEU A 232 -12.69 6.40 -9.59
CA LEU A 232 -12.49 5.50 -10.70
C LEU A 232 -12.56 4.03 -10.27
N PHE A 233 -12.00 3.65 -9.12
CA PHE A 233 -12.16 2.30 -8.57
C PHE A 233 -13.62 1.99 -8.25
N LYS A 234 -14.35 2.89 -7.59
CA LYS A 234 -15.78 2.74 -7.28
C LYS A 234 -16.62 2.55 -8.54
N LEU A 235 -16.44 3.44 -9.52
CA LEU A 235 -17.13 3.35 -10.81
C LEU A 235 -16.84 2.02 -11.51
N THR A 236 -15.57 1.62 -11.54
CA THR A 236 -15.14 0.40 -12.22
C THR A 236 -15.67 -0.85 -11.53
N LEU A 237 -15.69 -0.88 -10.19
CA LEU A 237 -16.26 -1.98 -9.42
C LEU A 237 -17.77 -2.10 -9.66
N SER A 238 -18.50 -0.98 -9.59
CA SER A 238 -19.96 -0.97 -9.86
C SER A 238 -20.27 -1.45 -11.28
N ASP A 239 -19.62 -0.87 -12.29
CA ASP A 239 -19.82 -1.27 -13.69
C ASP A 239 -19.49 -2.74 -13.94
N SER A 240 -18.44 -3.26 -13.27
CA SER A 240 -18.03 -4.67 -13.41
C SER A 240 -19.04 -5.62 -12.77
N ILE A 241 -19.57 -5.27 -11.60
CA ILE A 241 -20.63 -6.03 -10.93
C ILE A 241 -21.86 -6.13 -11.85
N ASP A 242 -22.26 -5.03 -12.47
CA ASP A 242 -23.45 -4.97 -13.32
C ASP A 242 -23.25 -5.73 -14.65
N LYS A 243 -22.07 -5.64 -15.26
CA LYS A 243 -21.81 -6.15 -16.63
C LYS A 243 -21.18 -7.54 -16.68
N LEU A 244 -20.35 -7.92 -15.71
CA LEU A 244 -19.56 -9.16 -15.71
C LEU A 244 -20.02 -10.17 -14.65
N SER A 245 -20.99 -9.80 -13.80
CA SER A 245 -21.47 -10.52 -12.61
C SER A 245 -20.51 -10.49 -11.41
N LEU A 246 -21.09 -10.60 -10.21
CA LEU A 246 -20.37 -10.57 -8.91
C LEU A 246 -19.24 -11.59 -8.77
N GLY A 247 -19.27 -12.69 -9.54
CA GLY A 247 -18.28 -13.76 -9.51
C GLY A 247 -17.14 -13.61 -10.52
N ASP A 248 -17.05 -12.51 -11.28
CA ASP A 248 -15.90 -12.32 -12.18
C ASP A 248 -14.59 -12.20 -11.38
N PRO A 249 -13.47 -12.80 -11.82
CA PRO A 249 -12.18 -12.65 -11.15
C PRO A 249 -11.73 -11.19 -10.98
N LEU A 250 -12.14 -10.28 -11.87
CA LEU A 250 -11.88 -8.84 -11.70
C LEU A 250 -12.55 -8.26 -10.46
N GLY A 251 -13.68 -8.83 -10.02
CA GLY A 251 -14.37 -8.42 -8.81
C GLY A 251 -13.52 -8.55 -7.54
N MET A 252 -12.61 -9.52 -7.49
CA MET A 252 -11.66 -9.68 -6.38
C MET A 252 -10.56 -8.61 -6.44
N VAL A 253 -9.97 -8.41 -7.62
CA VAL A 253 -8.89 -7.44 -7.85
C VAL A 253 -9.37 -6.02 -7.55
N LEU A 254 -10.55 -5.63 -8.03
CA LEU A 254 -11.10 -4.30 -7.83
C LEU A 254 -11.43 -4.01 -6.36
N ARG A 255 -11.98 -4.99 -5.63
CA ARG A 255 -12.21 -4.88 -4.18
C ARG A 255 -10.91 -4.76 -3.41
N ASN A 256 -9.92 -5.58 -3.77
CA ASN A 256 -8.60 -5.52 -3.16
C ASN A 256 -7.91 -4.17 -3.36
N ASN A 257 -7.98 -3.61 -4.57
CA ASN A 257 -7.34 -2.33 -4.88
C ASN A 257 -8.06 -1.18 -4.18
N LEU A 258 -9.39 -1.18 -4.15
CA LEU A 258 -10.15 -0.18 -3.40
C LEU A 258 -9.92 -0.32 -1.88
N GLY A 259 -9.84 -1.55 -1.36
CA GLY A 259 -9.53 -1.80 0.04
C GLY A 259 -8.14 -1.30 0.46
N GLN A 260 -7.11 -1.55 -0.36
CA GLN A 260 -5.78 -0.98 -0.13
C GLN A 260 -5.75 0.54 -0.24
N LEU A 261 -6.48 1.13 -1.20
CA LEU A 261 -6.60 2.58 -1.28
C LEU A 261 -7.22 3.16 0.00
N TYR A 262 -8.24 2.49 0.56
CA TYR A 262 -8.84 2.89 1.83
C TYR A 262 -7.92 2.71 3.02
N GLU A 263 -7.15 1.64 3.07
CA GLU A 263 -6.12 1.45 4.10
C GLU A 263 -5.10 2.61 4.08
N MET A 264 -4.60 2.99 2.90
CA MET A 264 -3.68 4.12 2.74
C MET A 264 -4.29 5.48 3.15
N MET A 265 -5.62 5.61 3.06
CA MET A 265 -6.36 6.79 3.51
C MET A 265 -6.81 6.71 4.98
N GLY A 266 -6.43 5.66 5.72
CA GLY A 266 -6.87 5.39 7.11
C GLY A 266 -8.35 5.04 7.27
N LEU A 267 -9.05 4.77 6.17
CA LEU A 267 -10.47 4.41 6.13
C LEU A 267 -10.65 2.90 6.36
N PHE A 268 -10.29 2.45 7.55
CA PHE A 268 -10.18 1.03 7.86
C PHE A 268 -11.52 0.30 7.87
N GLU A 269 -12.59 0.97 8.29
CA GLU A 269 -13.96 0.45 8.30
C GLU A 269 -14.51 0.19 6.88
N GLU A 270 -14.08 0.97 5.90
CA GLU A 270 -14.37 0.79 4.48
C GLU A 270 -13.46 -0.26 3.84
N ALA A 271 -12.19 -0.33 4.25
CA ALA A 271 -11.21 -1.26 3.73
C ALA A 271 -11.51 -2.72 4.11
N GLU A 272 -11.78 -2.98 5.40
CA GLU A 272 -11.94 -4.33 5.96
C GLU A 272 -13.00 -5.19 5.24
N PRO A 273 -14.25 -4.72 5.00
CA PRO A 273 -15.26 -5.52 4.31
C PRO A 273 -14.87 -5.82 2.86
N LEU A 274 -14.22 -4.88 2.16
CA LEU A 274 -13.78 -5.10 0.77
C LEU A 274 -12.71 -6.19 0.68
N LEU A 275 -11.73 -6.17 1.59
CA LEU A 275 -10.68 -7.19 1.65
C LEU A 275 -11.25 -8.56 2.04
N LYS A 276 -12.15 -8.62 3.03
CA LYS A 276 -12.84 -9.86 3.42
C LYS A 276 -13.69 -10.43 2.29
N ASP A 277 -14.43 -9.58 1.58
CA ASP A 277 -15.23 -10.00 0.42
C ASP A 277 -14.33 -10.52 -0.71
N ALA A 278 -13.19 -9.88 -0.97
CA ALA A 278 -12.22 -10.34 -1.97
C ALA A 278 -11.66 -11.73 -1.59
N ILE A 279 -11.28 -11.93 -0.31
CA ILE A 279 -10.80 -13.23 0.20
C ILE A 279 -11.90 -14.29 0.06
N ALA A 280 -13.13 -14.01 0.50
CA ALA A 280 -14.22 -14.97 0.42
C ALA A 280 -14.54 -15.39 -1.04
N LEU A 281 -14.46 -14.45 -1.98
CA LEU A 281 -14.57 -14.75 -3.41
C LEU A 281 -13.40 -15.62 -3.90
N ALA A 282 -12.16 -15.30 -3.49
CA ALA A 282 -10.98 -16.06 -3.88
C ALA A 282 -10.99 -17.48 -3.31
N GLU A 283 -11.36 -17.65 -2.05
CA GLU A 283 -11.52 -18.95 -1.40
C GLU A 283 -12.58 -19.81 -2.11
N ASN A 284 -13.70 -19.21 -2.51
CA ASN A 284 -14.77 -19.93 -3.21
C ASN A 284 -14.35 -20.32 -4.64
N GLN A 285 -13.68 -19.43 -5.38
CA GLN A 285 -13.37 -19.63 -6.79
C GLN A 285 -12.07 -20.41 -7.04
N LEU A 286 -11.06 -20.14 -6.21
CA LEU A 286 -9.68 -20.59 -6.39
C LEU A 286 -9.22 -21.55 -5.29
N GLY A 287 -9.86 -21.49 -4.12
CA GLY A 287 -9.51 -22.27 -2.93
C GLY A 287 -8.62 -21.49 -1.96
N ALA A 288 -8.63 -21.93 -0.69
CA ALA A 288 -7.87 -21.29 0.39
C ALA A 288 -6.35 -21.30 0.19
N GLY A 289 -5.80 -22.35 -0.43
CA GLY A 289 -4.36 -22.49 -0.69
C GLY A 289 -3.87 -21.81 -1.97
N HIS A 290 -4.72 -21.05 -2.68
CA HIS A 290 -4.33 -20.40 -3.93
C HIS A 290 -3.44 -19.16 -3.67
N PRO A 291 -2.42 -18.87 -4.51
CA PRO A 291 -1.55 -17.70 -4.36
C PRO A 291 -2.29 -16.37 -4.21
N GLU A 292 -3.30 -16.13 -5.06
CA GLU A 292 -4.12 -14.92 -4.94
C GLU A 292 -4.87 -14.84 -3.61
N THR A 293 -5.35 -15.95 -3.05
CA THR A 293 -5.99 -15.96 -1.73
C THR A 293 -4.99 -15.55 -0.65
N ALA A 294 -3.77 -16.10 -0.69
CA ALA A 294 -2.69 -15.72 0.23
C ALA A 294 -2.30 -14.23 0.08
N ARG A 295 -2.24 -13.69 -1.14
CA ARG A 295 -1.97 -12.27 -1.38
C ARG A 295 -3.04 -11.37 -0.79
N LEU A 296 -4.32 -11.75 -0.92
CA LEU A 296 -5.44 -11.02 -0.33
C LEU A 296 -5.42 -11.09 1.21
N GLN A 297 -5.08 -12.26 1.78
CA GLN A 297 -4.90 -12.43 3.22
C GLN A 297 -3.75 -11.56 3.76
N ASN A 298 -2.62 -11.46 3.06
CA ASN A 298 -1.52 -10.54 3.39
C ASN A 298 -2.01 -9.08 3.44
N ASN A 299 -2.85 -8.65 2.50
CA ASN A 299 -3.37 -7.28 2.49
C ASN A 299 -4.32 -7.00 3.66
N LEU A 300 -5.10 -8.01 4.09
CA LEU A 300 -5.89 -7.90 5.32
C LEU A 300 -5.01 -7.89 6.58
N ALA A 301 -3.88 -8.62 6.58
CA ALA A 301 -2.91 -8.58 7.67
C ALA A 301 -2.30 -7.18 7.81
N LEU A 302 -1.88 -6.56 6.70
CA LEU A 302 -1.38 -5.18 6.67
C LEU A 302 -2.41 -4.20 7.26
N LEU A 303 -3.69 -4.33 6.89
CA LEU A 303 -4.76 -3.51 7.46
C LEU A 303 -4.86 -3.65 8.99
N TYR A 304 -4.75 -4.87 9.52
CA TYR A 304 -4.77 -5.08 10.99
C TYR A 304 -3.47 -4.62 11.68
N GLU A 305 -2.33 -4.70 11.00
CA GLU A 305 -1.07 -4.12 11.46
C GLU A 305 -1.20 -2.60 11.60
N SER A 306 -1.73 -1.89 10.59
CA SER A 306 -2.00 -0.44 10.62
C SER A 306 -2.99 -0.03 11.73
N GLN A 307 -3.82 -0.96 12.24
CA GLN A 307 -4.72 -0.74 13.38
C GLN A 307 -4.08 -1.00 14.75
N GLY A 308 -2.84 -1.50 14.78
CA GLY A 308 -2.19 -2.02 15.98
C GLY A 308 -2.88 -3.26 16.56
N ARG A 309 -3.50 -4.09 15.70
CA ARG A 309 -4.19 -5.34 16.06
C ARG A 309 -3.35 -6.55 15.65
N PHE A 310 -2.17 -6.66 16.23
CA PHE A 310 -1.15 -7.65 15.85
C PHE A 310 -1.65 -9.10 15.98
N ASP A 311 -2.44 -9.40 17.02
CA ASP A 311 -3.11 -10.71 17.22
C ASP A 311 -3.96 -11.19 16.02
N PHE A 312 -4.47 -10.26 15.21
CA PHE A 312 -5.27 -10.59 14.02
C PHE A 312 -4.43 -10.65 12.74
N ALA A 313 -3.32 -9.90 12.69
CA ALA A 313 -2.45 -9.82 11.52
C ALA A 313 -1.47 -11.00 11.43
N GLU A 314 -0.84 -11.38 12.55
CA GLU A 314 0.13 -12.47 12.58
C GLU A 314 -0.37 -13.80 11.98
N PRO A 315 -1.54 -14.36 12.38
CA PRO A 315 -2.01 -15.63 11.80
C PRO A 315 -2.31 -15.54 10.29
N LEU A 316 -2.66 -14.36 9.79
CA LEU A 316 -2.87 -14.15 8.35
C LEU A 316 -1.54 -14.15 7.59
N TYR A 317 -0.50 -13.53 8.14
CA TYR A 317 0.85 -13.61 7.58
C TYR A 317 1.36 -15.05 7.57
N GLU A 318 1.26 -15.76 8.70
CA GLU A 318 1.71 -17.17 8.80
C GLU A 318 0.99 -18.08 7.79
N SER A 319 -0.34 -17.96 7.68
CA SER A 319 -1.15 -18.73 6.72
C SER A 319 -0.73 -18.44 5.27
N SER A 320 -0.50 -17.17 4.96
CA SER A 320 -0.11 -16.72 3.61
C SER A 320 1.30 -17.20 3.26
N ILE A 321 2.25 -17.10 4.19
CA ILE A 321 3.62 -17.62 4.06
C ILE A 321 3.58 -19.12 3.82
N ALA A 322 2.90 -19.89 4.67
CA ALA A 322 2.82 -21.35 4.54
C ALA A 322 2.23 -21.77 3.19
N SER A 323 1.18 -21.10 2.73
CA SER A 323 0.54 -21.38 1.44
C SER A 323 1.48 -21.12 0.27
N LEU A 324 2.18 -19.97 0.27
CA LEU A 324 3.09 -19.60 -0.81
C LEU A 324 4.41 -20.39 -0.78
N THR A 325 4.92 -20.73 0.40
CA THR A 325 6.11 -21.59 0.55
C THR A 325 5.86 -22.97 -0.06
N ASN A 326 4.69 -23.55 0.14
CA ASN A 326 4.33 -24.85 -0.46
C ASN A 326 4.30 -24.81 -1.99
N LEU A 327 4.03 -23.65 -2.60
CA LEU A 327 3.88 -23.51 -4.05
C LEU A 327 5.15 -23.05 -4.75
N TYR A 328 5.85 -22.07 -4.18
CA TYR A 328 6.97 -21.38 -4.81
C TYR A 328 8.32 -21.67 -4.15
N GLY A 329 8.32 -22.33 -2.98
CA GLY A 329 9.51 -22.54 -2.17
C GLY A 329 9.85 -21.35 -1.28
N GLU A 330 10.64 -21.62 -0.24
CA GLU A 330 10.95 -20.69 0.84
C GLU A 330 11.72 -19.44 0.38
N GLY A 331 12.63 -19.60 -0.58
CA GLY A 331 13.46 -18.52 -1.13
C GLY A 331 12.81 -17.74 -2.29
N SER A 332 11.52 -17.92 -2.56
CA SER A 332 10.83 -17.13 -3.59
C SER A 332 10.61 -15.69 -3.13
N ILE A 333 10.68 -14.72 -4.06
CA ILE A 333 10.52 -13.29 -3.77
C ILE A 333 9.21 -13.00 -3.01
N GLU A 334 8.11 -13.66 -3.38
CA GLU A 334 6.81 -13.48 -2.74
C GLU A 334 6.85 -13.91 -1.25
N VAL A 335 7.45 -15.07 -0.97
CA VAL A 335 7.59 -15.56 0.42
C VAL A 335 8.52 -14.66 1.24
N VAL A 336 9.61 -14.18 0.64
CA VAL A 336 10.57 -13.28 1.30
C VAL A 336 9.91 -11.95 1.69
N LYS A 337 9.09 -11.37 0.80
CA LYS A 337 8.34 -10.14 1.09
C LYS A 337 7.35 -10.32 2.26
N LEU A 338 6.62 -11.43 2.29
CA LEU A 338 5.69 -11.71 3.39
C LEU A 338 6.41 -11.95 4.72
N ARG A 339 7.53 -12.68 4.71
CA ARG A 339 8.36 -12.87 5.92
C ARG A 339 8.93 -11.55 6.43
N ASN A 340 9.26 -10.61 5.53
CA ASN A 340 9.66 -9.27 5.93
C ASN A 340 8.53 -8.52 6.66
N ASN A 341 7.28 -8.63 6.18
CA ASN A 341 6.12 -8.02 6.85
C ASN A 341 5.88 -8.66 8.22
N LEU A 342 5.95 -9.99 8.33
CA LEU A 342 5.83 -10.68 9.62
C LEU A 342 6.94 -10.26 10.61
N ALA A 343 8.20 -10.20 10.16
CA ALA A 343 9.31 -9.74 11.01
C ALA A 343 9.14 -8.29 11.46
N PHE A 344 8.54 -7.44 10.63
CA PHE A 344 8.21 -6.06 10.99
C PHE A 344 7.06 -6.00 12.01
N LEU A 345 6.01 -6.81 11.83
CA LEU A 345 4.94 -6.93 12.82
C LEU A 345 5.49 -7.40 14.18
N GLN A 346 6.36 -8.41 14.20
CA GLN A 346 7.00 -8.90 15.42
C GLN A 346 7.87 -7.83 16.08
N PHE A 347 8.55 -6.99 15.30
CA PHE A 347 9.25 -5.83 15.83
C PHE A 347 8.30 -4.81 16.48
N MET A 348 7.14 -4.57 15.87
CA MET A 348 6.12 -3.66 16.39
C MET A 348 5.42 -4.22 17.64
N ASP A 349 5.29 -5.54 17.75
CA ASP A 349 4.80 -6.27 18.94
C ASP A 349 5.89 -6.49 20.00
N GLU A 350 7.07 -5.89 19.81
CA GLU A 350 8.23 -5.97 20.72
C GLU A 350 8.84 -7.37 20.91
N ASP A 351 8.51 -8.35 20.06
CA ASP A 351 9.24 -9.63 19.96
C ASP A 351 10.51 -9.45 19.12
N PHE A 352 11.52 -8.81 19.74
CA PHE A 352 12.78 -8.49 19.08
C PHE A 352 13.61 -9.73 18.68
N GLU A 353 13.44 -10.87 19.37
CA GLU A 353 14.15 -12.11 19.03
C GLU A 353 13.57 -12.75 17.75
N ALA A 354 12.24 -12.84 17.65
CA ALA A 354 11.58 -13.33 16.44
C ALA A 354 11.83 -12.38 15.26
N ALA A 355 11.67 -11.07 15.48
CA ALA A 355 11.92 -10.05 14.47
C ALA A 355 13.35 -10.11 13.93
N ARG A 356 14.35 -10.24 14.80
CA ARG A 356 15.75 -10.39 14.40
C ARG A 356 15.94 -11.61 13.50
N THR A 357 15.46 -12.76 13.96
CA THR A 357 15.60 -14.03 13.23
C THR A 357 14.95 -13.90 11.84
N GLY A 358 13.77 -13.30 11.78
CA GLY A 358 13.04 -13.02 10.56
C GLY A 358 13.82 -12.12 9.60
N PHE A 359 14.30 -10.96 10.06
CA PHE A 359 15.06 -10.05 9.20
C PHE A 359 16.42 -10.60 8.77
N GLU A 360 17.17 -11.28 9.63
CA GLU A 360 18.44 -11.92 9.27
C GLU A 360 18.22 -12.97 8.16
N SER A 361 17.14 -13.76 8.26
CA SER A 361 16.75 -14.73 7.23
C SER A 361 16.35 -14.05 5.91
N VAL A 362 15.48 -13.04 5.98
CA VAL A 362 15.04 -12.26 4.80
C VAL A 362 16.22 -11.60 4.07
N ILE A 363 17.18 -11.04 4.81
CA ILE A 363 18.37 -10.41 4.22
C ILE A 363 19.25 -11.46 3.54
N ALA A 364 19.39 -12.66 4.11
CA ALA A 364 20.12 -13.76 3.49
C ALA A 364 19.52 -14.13 2.13
N ASP A 365 18.19 -14.24 2.05
CA ASP A 365 17.52 -14.52 0.77
C ASP A 365 17.68 -13.35 -0.22
N TRP A 366 17.59 -12.10 0.24
CA TRP A 366 17.81 -10.94 -0.62
C TRP A 366 19.23 -10.83 -1.19
N ILE A 367 20.24 -11.39 -0.52
CA ILE A 367 21.62 -11.43 -1.04
C ILE A 367 21.68 -12.24 -2.33
N ASP A 368 20.93 -13.34 -2.41
CA ASP A 368 20.90 -14.21 -3.57
C ASP A 368 19.92 -13.72 -4.65
N LEU A 369 18.87 -12.99 -4.24
CA LEU A 369 17.80 -12.54 -5.14
C LEU A 369 18.05 -11.17 -5.78
N ALA A 370 18.81 -10.28 -5.15
CA ALA A 370 18.89 -8.89 -5.58
C ALA A 370 20.24 -8.22 -5.31
N SER A 371 20.50 -7.13 -6.02
CA SER A 371 21.69 -6.30 -5.80
C SER A 371 21.71 -5.70 -4.39
N ALA A 372 22.91 -5.32 -3.92
CA ALA A 372 23.09 -4.76 -2.58
C ALA A 372 22.29 -3.48 -2.33
N ASP A 373 22.01 -2.72 -3.38
CA ASP A 373 21.25 -1.48 -3.37
C ASP A 373 19.75 -1.67 -3.68
N HIS A 374 19.25 -2.91 -3.69
CA HIS A 374 17.83 -3.19 -3.92
C HIS A 374 16.96 -2.63 -2.77
N PRO A 375 15.88 -1.87 -3.05
CA PRO A 375 15.09 -1.19 -2.01
C PRO A 375 14.59 -2.11 -0.89
N GLU A 376 14.01 -3.26 -1.23
CA GLU A 376 13.49 -4.21 -0.22
C GLU A 376 14.59 -4.81 0.66
N ARG A 377 15.79 -5.00 0.10
CA ARG A 377 16.95 -5.46 0.86
C ARG A 377 17.39 -4.38 1.85
N LEU A 378 17.50 -3.13 1.39
CA LEU A 378 17.85 -1.98 2.23
C LEU A 378 16.82 -1.73 3.33
N LYS A 379 15.51 -1.90 3.04
CA LYS A 379 14.43 -1.82 4.01
C LYS A 379 14.59 -2.87 5.13
N SER A 380 14.82 -4.13 4.75
CA SER A 380 15.06 -5.24 5.69
C SER A 380 16.29 -4.99 6.55
N MET A 381 17.40 -4.54 5.94
CA MET A 381 18.63 -4.20 6.64
C MET A 381 18.47 -3.03 7.63
N ASN A 382 17.74 -1.98 7.25
CA ASN A 382 17.45 -0.87 8.15
C ASN A 382 16.62 -1.34 9.37
N ASN A 383 15.60 -2.15 9.13
CA ASN A 383 14.77 -2.69 10.21
C ASN A 383 15.57 -3.60 11.15
N LEU A 384 16.47 -4.45 10.65
CA LEU A 384 17.38 -5.21 11.49
C LEU A 384 18.31 -4.28 12.31
N GLY A 385 18.76 -3.16 11.75
CA GLY A 385 19.49 -2.14 12.51
C GLY A 385 18.70 -1.60 13.70
N ARG A 386 17.39 -1.36 13.52
CA ARG A 386 16.48 -0.94 14.60
C ARG A 386 16.26 -2.03 15.65
N VAL A 387 16.15 -3.29 15.23
CA VAL A 387 16.07 -4.45 16.15
C VAL A 387 17.35 -4.56 16.99
N LEU A 388 18.53 -4.47 16.36
CA LEU A 388 19.81 -4.51 17.06
C LEU A 388 19.94 -3.38 18.08
N LEU A 389 19.47 -2.17 17.72
CA LEU A 389 19.38 -1.05 18.66
C LEU A 389 18.51 -1.37 19.88
N LYS A 390 17.31 -1.94 19.67
CA LYS A 390 16.41 -2.34 20.77
C LYS A 390 16.98 -3.45 21.65
N GLN A 391 17.79 -4.35 21.08
CA GLN A 391 18.51 -5.38 21.82
C GLN A 391 19.80 -4.86 22.51
N GLY A 392 20.18 -3.59 22.30
CA GLY A 392 21.37 -3.00 22.89
C GLY A 392 22.69 -3.39 22.20
N GLU A 393 22.66 -3.98 21.00
CA GLU A 393 23.85 -4.30 20.20
C GLU A 393 24.31 -3.08 19.38
N LEU A 394 24.72 -2.04 20.10
CA LEU A 394 24.86 -0.69 19.56
C LEU A 394 25.90 -0.57 18.44
N GLU A 395 27.06 -1.22 18.56
CA GLU A 395 28.10 -1.17 17.53
C GLU A 395 27.67 -1.86 16.23
N ARG A 396 26.94 -2.97 16.33
CA ARG A 396 26.40 -3.66 15.15
C ARG A 396 25.26 -2.88 14.52
N ALA A 397 24.40 -2.28 15.34
CA ALA A 397 23.34 -1.39 14.86
C ALA A 397 23.92 -0.21 14.09
N GLU A 398 24.95 0.46 14.63
CA GLU A 398 25.65 1.57 13.98
C GLU A 398 26.23 1.17 12.63
N GLN A 399 27.00 0.09 12.59
CA GLN A 399 27.63 -0.39 11.36
C GLN A 399 26.57 -0.65 10.27
N GLN A 400 25.50 -1.35 10.64
CA GLN A 400 24.47 -1.74 9.70
C GLN A 400 23.67 -0.54 9.18
N LEU A 401 23.28 0.40 10.06
CA LEU A 401 22.52 1.59 9.66
C LEU A 401 23.36 2.55 8.82
N LEU A 402 24.66 2.70 9.11
CA LEU A 402 25.56 3.51 8.28
C LEU A 402 25.78 2.92 6.88
N GLU A 403 25.88 1.60 6.76
CA GLU A 403 25.96 0.92 5.45
C GLU A 403 24.70 1.19 4.63
N VAL A 404 23.52 0.98 5.23
CA VAL A 404 22.24 1.21 4.56
C VAL A 404 22.07 2.68 4.17
N LEU A 405 22.40 3.62 5.07
CA LEU A 405 22.35 5.05 4.79
C LEU A 405 23.22 5.42 3.59
N ALA A 406 24.45 4.90 3.52
CA ALA A 406 25.35 5.17 2.40
C ALA A 406 24.79 4.66 1.06
N LEU A 407 24.24 3.45 1.04
CA LEU A 407 23.64 2.86 -0.16
C LEU A 407 22.37 3.61 -0.60
N ARG A 408 21.46 3.92 0.34
CA ARG A 408 20.25 4.70 0.06
C ARG A 408 20.58 6.09 -0.44
N GLN A 409 21.51 6.79 0.21
CA GLN A 409 21.90 8.14 -0.20
C GLN A 409 22.53 8.15 -1.60
N ALA A 410 23.37 7.17 -1.93
CA ALA A 410 23.99 7.08 -3.24
C ALA A 410 22.96 6.83 -4.38
N LYS A 411 21.88 6.08 -4.08
CA LYS A 411 20.87 5.69 -5.06
C LYS A 411 19.72 6.68 -5.19
N LEU A 412 19.22 7.18 -4.07
CA LEU A 412 17.95 7.91 -3.96
C LEU A 412 18.15 9.42 -3.76
N GLY A 413 19.36 9.86 -3.40
CA GLY A 413 19.63 11.25 -3.01
C GLY A 413 19.32 11.54 -1.55
N ALA A 414 19.74 12.71 -1.07
CA ALA A 414 19.71 13.05 0.37
C ALA A 414 18.29 13.26 0.92
N GLU A 415 17.37 13.78 0.10
CA GLU A 415 16.00 14.16 0.50
C GLU A 415 15.01 13.00 0.48
N HIS A 416 15.43 11.80 0.07
CA HIS A 416 14.49 10.68 -0.02
C HIS A 416 14.00 10.26 1.39
N PRO A 417 12.69 9.96 1.60
CA PRO A 417 12.15 9.58 2.91
C PRO A 417 12.92 8.43 3.60
N ASP A 418 13.31 7.42 2.84
CA ASP A 418 14.16 6.31 3.34
C ASP A 418 15.54 6.75 3.84
N VAL A 419 16.14 7.79 3.27
CA VAL A 419 17.42 8.35 3.71
C VAL A 419 17.22 9.16 5.00
N ILE A 420 16.16 9.96 5.06
CA ILE A 420 15.73 10.67 6.28
C ILE A 420 15.53 9.67 7.42
N ARG A 421 14.80 8.57 7.19
CA ARG A 421 14.64 7.52 8.21
C ARG A 421 15.96 6.94 8.68
N SER A 422 16.85 6.55 7.77
CA SER A 422 18.16 5.98 8.16
C SER A 422 19.00 6.98 8.96
N ARG A 423 18.92 8.29 8.69
CA ARG A 423 19.60 9.32 9.49
C ARG A 423 19.02 9.44 10.91
N ILE A 424 17.70 9.38 11.04
CA ILE A 424 17.03 9.34 12.36
C ILE A 424 17.52 8.13 13.14
N ASP A 425 17.48 6.93 12.54
CA ASP A 425 17.91 5.70 13.19
C ASP A 425 19.39 5.75 13.63
N VAL A 426 20.29 6.33 12.81
CA VAL A 426 21.69 6.58 13.20
C VAL A 426 21.79 7.55 14.39
N GLY A 427 21.00 8.62 14.39
CA GLY A 427 20.93 9.56 15.52
C GLY A 427 20.47 8.90 16.82
N LEU A 428 19.49 7.99 16.74
CA LEU A 428 19.02 7.19 17.88
C LEU A 428 20.10 6.24 18.40
N VAL A 429 20.91 5.63 17.52
CA VAL A 429 22.07 4.83 17.93
C VAL A 429 23.09 5.68 18.68
N TYR A 430 23.43 6.87 18.19
CA TYR A 430 24.36 7.76 18.89
C TYR A 430 23.84 8.14 20.28
N ALA A 431 22.53 8.39 20.42
CA ALA A 431 21.93 8.66 21.72
C ALA A 431 22.04 7.44 22.65
N ALA A 432 21.76 6.23 22.17
CA ALA A 432 21.89 5.00 22.95
C ALA A 432 23.35 4.70 23.35
N GLN A 433 24.33 5.09 22.54
CA GLN A 433 25.76 5.01 22.83
C GLN A 433 26.24 6.13 23.76
N THR A 434 25.36 6.98 24.29
CA THR A 434 25.68 8.16 25.11
C THR A 434 26.53 9.23 24.40
N ARG A 435 26.59 9.19 23.06
CA ARG A 435 27.23 10.21 22.21
C ARG A 435 26.26 11.37 21.96
N PHE A 436 25.79 12.00 23.04
CA PHE A 436 24.65 12.90 22.99
C PHE A 436 24.88 14.15 22.12
N ASP A 437 26.09 14.69 22.07
CA ASP A 437 26.38 15.84 21.20
C ASP A 437 26.27 15.48 19.71
N GLU A 438 26.74 14.29 19.33
CA GLU A 438 26.61 13.79 17.97
C GLU A 438 25.15 13.47 17.64
N ALA A 439 24.43 12.84 18.58
CA ALA A 439 23.01 12.56 18.45
C ALA A 439 22.20 13.84 18.25
N VAL A 440 22.37 14.84 19.12
CA VAL A 440 21.69 16.13 19.00
C VAL A 440 22.03 16.80 17.67
N SER A 441 23.29 16.80 17.25
CA SER A 441 23.66 17.39 15.96
C SER A 441 23.00 16.70 14.76
N GLN A 442 22.95 15.36 14.74
CA GLN A 442 22.32 14.61 13.66
C GLN A 442 20.80 14.77 13.68
N LEU A 443 20.19 14.63 14.86
CA LEU A 443 18.74 14.64 15.04
C LEU A 443 18.15 16.04 14.79
N SER A 444 18.85 17.12 15.18
CA SER A 444 18.42 18.48 14.82
C SER A 444 18.49 18.72 13.31
N LEU A 445 19.54 18.26 12.63
CA LEU A 445 19.68 18.43 11.19
C LEU A 445 18.59 17.66 10.43
N VAL A 446 18.37 16.39 10.78
CA VAL A 446 17.37 15.56 10.10
C VAL A 446 15.94 15.97 10.46
N LEU A 447 15.69 16.54 11.65
CA LEU A 447 14.38 17.12 11.98
C LEU A 447 14.03 18.25 11.01
N THR A 448 14.92 19.22 10.83
CA THR A 448 14.71 20.31 9.87
C THR A 448 14.50 19.77 8.45
N GLN A 449 15.30 18.78 8.04
CA GLN A 449 15.16 18.16 6.72
C GLN A 449 13.80 17.44 6.55
N ALA A 450 13.35 16.74 7.60
CA ALA A 450 12.06 16.04 7.60
C ALA A 450 10.88 17.04 7.56
N GLU A 451 10.96 18.15 8.29
CA GLU A 451 9.95 19.23 8.25
C GLU A 451 9.85 19.83 6.84
N GLU A 452 10.99 20.15 6.22
CA GLU A 452 11.03 20.75 4.87
C GLU A 452 10.51 19.78 3.78
N THR A 453 10.79 18.48 3.91
CA THR A 453 10.52 17.50 2.85
C THR A 453 9.21 16.74 3.03
N LEU A 454 8.85 16.42 4.27
CA LEU A 454 7.74 15.54 4.61
C LEU A 454 6.62 16.28 5.35
N GLY A 455 6.92 17.45 5.92
CA GLY A 455 6.00 18.23 6.74
C GLY A 455 6.08 17.90 8.23
N ASP A 456 5.50 18.80 9.03
CA ASP A 456 5.60 18.78 10.51
C ASP A 456 4.89 17.59 11.17
N GLU A 457 3.89 17.03 10.49
CA GLU A 457 3.03 15.95 10.99
C GLU A 457 3.36 14.56 10.42
N HIS A 458 4.45 14.44 9.65
CA HIS A 458 4.84 13.14 9.11
C HIS A 458 5.41 12.22 10.22
N PRO A 459 5.15 10.89 10.19
CA PRO A 459 5.66 9.95 11.19
C PRO A 459 7.17 10.07 11.45
N TYR A 460 7.97 10.25 10.40
CA TYR A 460 9.44 10.41 10.54
C TYR A 460 9.84 11.75 11.19
N THR A 461 9.06 12.82 11.00
CA THR A 461 9.29 14.10 11.66
C THR A 461 9.09 13.94 13.17
N PHE A 462 8.04 13.21 13.58
CA PHE A 462 7.84 12.84 14.97
C PHE A 462 8.95 11.95 15.52
N ASP A 463 9.42 10.95 14.77
CA ASP A 463 10.54 10.10 15.20
C ASP A 463 11.83 10.92 15.42
N ALA A 464 12.12 11.88 14.53
CA ALA A 464 13.25 12.80 14.68
C ALA A 464 13.11 13.68 15.93
N LEU A 465 11.92 14.25 16.15
CA LEU A 465 11.60 15.09 17.30
C LEU A 465 11.73 14.32 18.63
N ASN A 466 11.15 13.11 18.70
CA ASN A 466 11.24 12.23 19.86
C ASN A 466 12.69 11.79 20.13
N GLY A 467 13.43 11.45 19.08
CA GLY A 467 14.85 11.13 19.19
C GLY A 467 15.66 12.29 19.72
N LEU A 468 15.41 13.50 19.21
CA LEU A 468 16.11 14.72 19.65
C LEU A 468 15.81 15.02 21.13
N ALA A 469 14.55 14.89 21.56
CA ALA A 469 14.18 15.07 22.96
C ALA A 469 14.91 14.05 23.87
N MET A 470 14.97 12.79 23.46
CA MET A 470 15.72 11.74 24.16
C MET A 470 17.22 12.07 24.26
N ALA A 471 17.83 12.52 23.16
CA ALA A 471 19.25 12.89 23.14
C ALA A 471 19.55 14.12 24.02
N LEU A 472 18.68 15.13 24.01
CA LEU A 472 18.78 16.31 24.88
C LEU A 472 18.66 15.93 26.36
N LYS A 473 17.70 15.06 26.71
CA LYS A 473 17.56 14.54 28.07
C LYS A 473 18.84 13.82 28.52
N GLY A 474 19.37 12.94 27.68
CA GLY A 474 20.63 12.22 27.95
C GLY A 474 21.84 13.15 28.11
N ARG A 475 21.88 14.27 27.37
CA ARG A 475 22.91 15.31 27.54
C ARG A 475 22.76 16.11 28.84
N GLY A 476 21.63 16.01 29.53
CA GLY A 476 21.29 16.77 30.74
C GLY A 476 20.49 18.05 30.48
N ASP A 477 20.04 18.28 29.25
CA ASP A 477 19.21 19.44 28.87
C ASP A 477 17.71 19.14 29.04
N ALA A 478 17.31 18.69 30.23
CA ALA A 478 15.93 18.23 30.50
C ALA A 478 14.85 19.27 30.18
N VAL A 479 15.13 20.56 30.42
CA VAL A 479 14.18 21.65 30.11
C VAL A 479 13.88 21.70 28.61
N LYS A 480 14.90 21.64 27.76
CA LYS A 480 14.72 21.65 26.30
C LYS A 480 14.05 20.37 25.81
N ALA A 481 14.34 19.23 26.43
CA ALA A 481 13.67 17.98 26.10
C ALA A 481 12.16 18.07 26.38
N ILE A 482 11.75 18.61 27.53
CA ILE A 482 10.36 18.82 27.90
C ILE A 482 9.66 19.83 26.99
N GLU A 483 10.34 20.92 26.62
CA GLU A 483 9.83 21.90 25.64
C GLU A 483 9.58 21.25 24.28
N LEU A 484 10.52 20.43 23.81
CA LEU A 484 10.39 19.72 22.55
C LEU A 484 9.30 18.64 22.59
N GLN A 485 9.17 17.90 23.70
CA GLN A 485 8.07 16.96 23.89
C GLN A 485 6.71 17.65 23.96
N GLN A 486 6.64 18.85 24.54
CA GLN A 486 5.42 19.67 24.51
C GLN A 486 5.05 20.02 23.07
N GLU A 487 6.01 20.49 22.27
CA GLU A 487 5.81 20.76 20.85
C GLU A 487 5.35 19.50 20.09
N GLY A 488 6.02 18.37 20.30
CA GLY A 488 5.63 17.08 19.72
C GLY A 488 4.20 16.66 20.11
N PHE A 489 3.82 16.83 21.38
CA PHE A 489 2.47 16.55 21.85
C PHE A 489 1.41 17.43 21.17
N LEU A 490 1.70 18.73 20.99
CA LEU A 490 0.79 19.67 20.32
C LEU A 490 0.66 19.30 18.84
N ARG A 491 1.76 19.10 18.13
CA ARG A 491 1.76 18.65 16.72
C ARG A 491 1.04 17.31 16.55
N ARG A 492 1.26 16.34 17.44
CA ARG A 492 0.54 15.05 17.43
C ARG A 492 -0.96 15.24 17.68
N THR A 493 -1.33 16.20 18.52
CA THR A 493 -2.74 16.50 18.77
C THR A 493 -3.40 17.10 17.55
N GLN A 494 -2.73 18.00 16.82
CA GLN A 494 -3.19 18.54 15.54
C GLN A 494 -3.30 17.43 14.46
N PHE A 495 -2.27 16.59 14.33
CA PHE A 495 -2.31 15.41 13.47
C PHE A 495 -3.54 14.53 13.76
N LEU A 496 -3.79 14.21 15.03
CA LEU A 496 -4.96 13.41 15.41
C LEU A 496 -6.28 14.14 15.17
N ASP A 497 -6.36 15.45 15.43
CA ASP A 497 -7.54 16.26 15.12
C ASP A 497 -7.90 16.20 13.64
N ARG A 498 -6.87 16.25 12.79
CA ARG A 498 -6.96 16.15 11.33
C ARG A 498 -7.38 14.76 10.88
N VAL A 499 -6.64 13.72 11.25
CA VAL A 499 -6.84 12.38 10.69
C VAL A 499 -8.02 11.64 11.30
N LEU A 500 -8.32 11.85 12.59
CA LEU A 500 -9.40 11.12 13.25
C LEU A 500 -10.80 11.54 12.78
N TRP A 501 -10.87 12.65 12.06
CA TRP A 501 -12.09 13.20 11.49
C TRP A 501 -12.70 12.27 10.43
N VAL A 502 -11.86 11.65 9.58
CA VAL A 502 -12.31 10.72 8.51
C VAL A 502 -12.38 9.27 8.93
N THR A 503 -11.67 8.90 9.98
CA THR A 503 -11.54 7.52 10.44
C THR A 503 -12.77 7.06 11.23
N GLY A 504 -13.17 5.79 11.13
CA GLY A 504 -14.16 5.22 12.04
C GLY A 504 -13.58 4.88 13.42
N GLU A 505 -14.42 4.33 14.30
CA GLU A 505 -14.07 4.15 15.73
C GLU A 505 -12.89 3.19 15.95
N ASN A 506 -12.76 2.13 15.14
CA ASN A 506 -11.65 1.19 15.30
C ASN A 506 -10.33 1.83 14.90
N ALA A 507 -10.35 2.60 13.81
CA ALA A 507 -9.20 3.37 13.36
C ALA A 507 -8.79 4.43 14.40
N ARG A 508 -9.75 5.16 14.98
CA ARG A 508 -9.51 6.11 16.08
C ARG A 508 -8.84 5.45 17.27
N GLU A 509 -9.38 4.33 17.73
CA GLU A 509 -8.78 3.59 18.85
C GLU A 509 -7.37 3.09 18.51
N GLY A 510 -7.17 2.62 17.27
CA GLY A 510 -5.88 2.18 16.73
C GLY A 510 -4.81 3.27 16.81
N TYR A 511 -5.06 4.46 16.26
CA TYR A 511 -4.12 5.58 16.33
C TYR A 511 -3.80 6.00 17.76
N ILE A 512 -4.80 6.08 18.63
CA ILE A 512 -4.58 6.44 20.05
C ILE A 512 -3.75 5.37 20.76
N ARG A 513 -3.93 4.08 20.44
CA ARG A 513 -3.13 2.98 20.99
C ARG A 513 -1.69 3.04 20.48
N LEU A 514 -1.48 3.17 19.18
CA LEU A 514 -0.15 3.19 18.55
C LEU A 514 0.73 4.33 19.08
N HIS A 515 0.16 5.50 19.35
CA HIS A 515 0.92 6.66 19.83
C HIS A 515 0.88 6.86 21.35
N ARG A 516 0.30 5.91 22.11
CA ARG A 516 0.26 5.97 23.57
C ARG A 516 1.66 6.06 24.21
N PRO A 517 2.68 5.29 23.79
CA PRO A 517 3.99 5.32 24.45
C PRO A 517 4.68 6.69 24.42
N GLU A 518 4.50 7.46 23.34
CA GLU A 518 5.00 8.83 23.20
C GLU A 518 4.42 9.74 24.30
N LEU A 519 3.10 9.71 24.48
CA LEU A 519 2.40 10.45 25.54
C LEU A 519 2.88 10.04 26.94
N MET A 520 3.04 8.74 27.18
CA MET A 520 3.46 8.24 28.51
C MET A 520 4.89 8.68 28.86
N THR A 521 5.77 8.74 27.86
CA THR A 521 7.14 9.25 28.02
C THR A 521 7.12 10.73 28.44
N TYR A 522 6.32 11.55 27.76
CA TYR A 522 6.19 12.96 28.10
C TYR A 522 5.63 13.18 29.52
N LEU A 523 4.56 12.46 29.89
CA LEU A 523 4.00 12.52 31.25
C LEU A 523 5.03 12.08 32.31
N GLY A 524 5.84 11.07 32.02
CA GLY A 524 6.93 10.63 32.89
C GLY A 524 7.95 11.72 33.15
N ASP A 525 8.33 12.46 32.11
CA ASP A 525 9.33 13.54 32.20
C ASP A 525 8.77 14.76 32.95
N LEU A 526 7.49 15.10 32.75
CA LEU A 526 6.81 16.14 33.54
C LEU A 526 6.80 15.79 35.05
N VAL A 527 6.60 14.51 35.39
CA VAL A 527 6.60 14.05 36.78
C VAL A 527 8.01 14.03 37.36
N GLU A 528 9.01 13.57 36.62
CA GLU A 528 10.41 13.55 37.05
C GLU A 528 10.94 14.96 37.36
N HIS A 529 10.49 15.95 36.59
CA HIS A 529 10.84 17.36 36.75
C HIS A 529 9.66 18.18 37.32
N SER A 530 8.99 17.67 38.35
CA SER A 530 7.79 18.31 38.91
C SER A 530 8.02 19.76 39.38
N ASP A 531 7.28 20.68 38.77
CA ASP A 531 7.10 22.07 39.19
C ASP A 531 5.68 22.55 38.85
N VAL A 532 5.31 23.79 39.20
CA VAL A 532 3.98 24.34 38.94
C VAL A 532 3.67 24.39 37.44
N GLY A 533 4.66 24.73 36.61
CA GLY A 533 4.51 24.77 35.15
C GLY A 533 4.29 23.38 34.55
N ASN A 534 5.02 22.38 35.01
CA ASN A 534 4.86 20.99 34.57
C ASN A 534 3.58 20.36 35.11
N ALA A 535 3.12 20.73 36.31
CA ALA A 535 1.80 20.35 36.81
C ALA A 535 0.68 20.93 35.94
N ARG A 536 0.81 22.21 35.54
CA ARG A 536 -0.11 22.87 34.60
C ARG A 536 -0.11 22.17 33.24
N ARG A 537 1.07 21.94 32.64
CA ARG A 537 1.22 21.19 31.38
C ARG A 537 0.57 19.82 31.45
N ALA A 538 0.78 19.09 32.54
CA ALA A 538 0.23 17.76 32.67
C ALA A 538 -1.31 17.75 32.80
N LEU A 539 -1.89 18.79 33.40
CA LEU A 539 -3.33 19.02 33.41
C LEU A 539 -3.85 19.36 32.00
N GLU A 540 -3.19 20.27 31.28
CA GLU A 540 -3.50 20.65 29.90
C GLU A 540 -3.48 19.42 28.98
N VAL A 541 -2.40 18.65 29.00
CA VAL A 541 -2.21 17.40 28.24
C VAL A 541 -3.36 16.43 28.49
N SER A 542 -3.76 16.24 29.75
CA SER A 542 -4.86 15.32 30.06
C SER A 542 -6.19 15.77 29.49
N LEU A 543 -6.53 17.04 29.70
CA LEU A 543 -7.80 17.59 29.26
C LEU A 543 -7.90 17.57 27.73
N MET A 544 -6.82 17.94 27.03
CA MET A 544 -6.75 17.86 25.57
C MET A 544 -6.94 16.41 25.09
N ARG A 545 -6.25 15.44 25.71
CA ARG A 545 -6.36 14.03 25.31
C ARG A 545 -7.75 13.44 25.60
N LYS A 546 -8.35 13.76 26.75
CA LYS A 546 -9.70 13.30 27.15
C LYS A 546 -10.79 13.94 26.31
N GLY A 547 -10.59 15.20 25.90
CA GLY A 547 -11.55 15.97 25.11
C GLY A 547 -11.51 15.67 23.62
N LEU A 548 -10.39 15.17 23.07
CA LEU A 548 -10.15 15.08 21.62
C LEU A 548 -11.27 14.37 20.85
N LEU A 549 -11.61 13.13 21.20
CA LEU A 549 -12.65 12.38 20.47
C LEU A 549 -14.03 13.02 20.60
N LEU A 550 -14.33 13.61 21.76
CA LEU A 550 -15.58 14.33 21.99
C LEU A 550 -15.65 15.61 21.16
N LYS A 551 -14.54 16.36 21.07
CA LYS A 551 -14.39 17.55 20.23
C LYS A 551 -14.69 17.19 18.78
N ILE A 552 -13.96 16.22 18.22
CA ILE A 552 -14.10 15.78 16.82
C ILE A 552 -15.53 15.31 16.54
N THR A 553 -16.11 14.49 17.42
CA THR A 553 -17.50 14.01 17.27
C THR A 553 -18.50 15.15 17.28
N SER A 554 -18.32 16.13 18.18
CA SER A 554 -19.16 17.33 18.26
C SER A 554 -19.07 18.15 16.98
N GLU A 555 -17.85 18.42 16.48
CA GLU A 555 -17.62 19.19 15.26
C GLU A 555 -18.27 18.54 14.05
N ILE A 556 -18.05 17.24 13.83
CA ILE A 556 -18.70 16.46 12.76
C ILE A 556 -20.22 16.61 12.85
N GLN A 557 -20.80 16.47 14.04
CA GLN A 557 -22.24 16.59 14.24
C GLN A 557 -22.75 18.02 13.95
N GLN A 558 -22.03 19.07 14.36
CA GLN A 558 -22.45 20.45 14.09
C GLN A 558 -22.36 20.78 12.59
N ILE A 559 -21.26 20.41 11.93
CA ILE A 559 -21.10 20.63 10.48
C ILE A 559 -22.18 19.89 9.72
N THR A 560 -22.45 18.62 10.06
CA THR A 560 -23.51 17.82 9.43
C THR A 560 -24.90 18.45 9.61
N GLN A 561 -25.19 19.04 10.78
CA GLN A 561 -26.46 19.74 11.00
C GLN A 561 -26.55 21.02 10.19
N LEU A 562 -25.45 21.76 10.03
CA LEU A 562 -25.40 22.98 9.23
C LEU A 562 -25.51 22.67 7.74
N SER A 563 -24.95 21.55 7.28
CA SER A 563 -25.12 21.08 5.90
C SER A 563 -26.60 20.79 5.53
N GLN A 564 -27.47 20.59 6.52
CA GLN A 564 -28.91 20.39 6.29
C GLN A 564 -29.69 21.72 6.18
N ASP A 565 -29.08 22.84 6.54
CA ASP A 565 -29.66 24.17 6.39
C ASP A 565 -29.42 24.66 4.95
N PRO A 566 -30.46 24.98 4.15
CA PRO A 566 -30.30 25.42 2.76
C PRO A 566 -29.39 26.63 2.57
N GLU A 567 -29.26 27.52 3.57
CA GLU A 567 -28.37 28.70 3.46
C GLU A 567 -26.90 28.35 3.67
N MET A 568 -26.62 27.23 4.35
CA MET A 568 -25.27 26.85 4.81
C MET A 568 -24.80 25.51 4.23
N ALA A 569 -25.67 24.82 3.48
CA ALA A 569 -25.42 23.51 2.88
C ALA A 569 -24.11 23.48 2.10
N ASP A 570 -23.93 24.43 1.17
CA ASP A 570 -22.75 24.48 0.30
C ASP A 570 -21.45 24.69 1.11
N LEU A 571 -21.52 25.50 2.17
CA LEU A 571 -20.38 25.81 3.01
C LEU A 571 -20.01 24.64 3.92
N GLY A 572 -21.00 24.03 4.59
CA GLY A 572 -20.81 22.83 5.40
C GLY A 572 -20.26 21.67 4.58
N ASP A 573 -20.81 21.43 3.39
CA ASP A 573 -20.36 20.36 2.49
C ASP A 573 -18.95 20.61 1.95
N SER A 574 -18.58 21.87 1.70
CA SER A 574 -17.24 22.21 1.24
C SER A 574 -16.21 22.04 2.36
N LEU A 575 -16.53 22.47 3.57
CA LEU A 575 -15.68 22.24 4.75
C LEU A 575 -15.48 20.74 5.00
N MET A 576 -16.57 19.98 4.89
CA MET A 576 -16.55 18.53 5.05
C MET A 576 -15.57 17.89 4.04
N ARG A 577 -15.68 18.27 2.75
CA ARG A 577 -14.77 17.78 1.68
C ARG A 577 -13.32 18.20 1.90
N ALA A 578 -13.06 19.46 2.30
CA ALA A 578 -11.72 19.96 2.51
C ALA A 578 -11.01 19.24 3.67
N ARG A 579 -11.71 19.04 4.80
CA ARG A 579 -11.20 18.23 5.94
C ARG A 579 -10.94 16.78 5.54
N GLU A 580 -11.83 16.19 4.75
CA GLU A 580 -11.64 14.84 4.20
C GLU A 580 -10.38 14.73 3.34
N ALA A 581 -10.18 15.67 2.41
CA ALA A 581 -9.02 15.70 1.53
C ALA A 581 -7.71 15.90 2.32
N LEU A 582 -7.72 16.82 3.29
CA LEU A 582 -6.58 17.10 4.15
C LEU A 582 -6.15 15.87 4.97
N ALA A 583 -7.12 15.18 5.58
CA ALA A 583 -6.87 13.96 6.35
C ALA A 583 -6.29 12.83 5.47
N ARG A 584 -6.90 12.57 4.31
CA ARG A 584 -6.45 11.54 3.37
C ARG A 584 -5.04 11.80 2.87
N LEU A 585 -4.72 13.05 2.52
CA LEU A 585 -3.39 13.43 2.06
C LEU A 585 -2.35 13.28 3.19
N THR A 586 -2.70 13.68 4.42
CA THR A 586 -1.82 13.53 5.59
C THR A 586 -1.49 12.06 5.86
N LEU A 587 -2.47 11.17 5.72
CA LEU A 587 -2.30 9.73 5.96
C LEU A 587 -1.53 9.02 4.85
N SER A 588 -1.73 9.41 3.59
CA SER A 588 -1.01 8.79 2.47
C SER A 588 0.47 9.16 2.41
N GLY A 589 0.84 10.31 2.99
CA GLY A 589 2.18 10.87 2.91
C GLY A 589 2.58 11.28 1.48
N PRO A 590 3.83 11.77 1.30
CA PRO A 590 4.36 12.10 -0.01
C PRO A 590 4.65 10.83 -0.82
N VAL A 591 4.38 10.89 -2.13
CA VAL A 591 4.84 9.88 -3.09
C VAL A 591 6.25 10.24 -3.59
N ASP A 592 6.97 9.27 -4.16
CA ASP A 592 8.36 9.46 -4.59
C ASP A 592 8.53 10.69 -5.50
N GLY A 593 9.42 11.60 -5.12
CA GLY A 593 9.75 12.80 -5.89
C GLY A 593 8.76 13.95 -5.74
N THR A 594 7.75 13.85 -4.86
CA THR A 594 6.74 14.91 -4.65
C THR A 594 6.81 15.54 -3.25
N GLY A 595 7.93 15.45 -2.53
CA GLY A 595 8.03 15.94 -1.14
C GLY A 595 7.61 17.41 -0.98
N GLU A 596 8.24 18.32 -1.73
CA GLU A 596 7.88 19.76 -1.69
C GLU A 596 6.43 20.01 -2.14
N ASP A 597 5.99 19.34 -3.22
CA ASP A 597 4.62 19.46 -3.74
C ASP A 597 3.59 18.96 -2.73
N HIS A 598 3.94 17.92 -1.95
CA HIS A 598 3.09 17.34 -0.92
C HIS A 598 2.88 18.31 0.25
N VAL A 599 3.96 18.90 0.77
CA VAL A 599 3.87 19.91 1.84
C VAL A 599 3.08 21.13 1.37
N GLN A 600 3.27 21.58 0.14
CA GLN A 600 2.47 22.67 -0.44
C GLN A 600 0.99 22.31 -0.55
N ALA A 601 0.67 21.09 -0.97
CA ALA A 601 -0.71 20.62 -1.06
C ALA A 601 -1.39 20.50 0.32
N LEU A 602 -0.66 20.03 1.34
CA LEU A 602 -1.13 20.02 2.73
C LEU A 602 -1.45 21.43 3.22
N ASN A 603 -0.52 22.36 3.06
CA ASN A 603 -0.69 23.76 3.48
C ASN A 603 -1.86 24.44 2.74
N ALA A 604 -2.06 24.13 1.45
CA ALA A 604 -3.16 24.67 0.67
C ALA A 604 -4.52 24.18 1.17
N LEU A 605 -4.64 22.88 1.47
CA LEU A 605 -5.86 22.29 2.03
C LEU A 605 -6.14 22.79 3.45
N GLU A 606 -5.10 22.96 4.27
CA GLU A 606 -5.24 23.54 5.61
C GLU A 606 -5.74 24.98 5.55
N ALA A 607 -5.18 25.81 4.67
CA ALA A 607 -5.67 27.17 4.45
C ALA A 607 -7.12 27.21 3.95
N GLU A 608 -7.52 26.27 3.09
CA GLU A 608 -8.92 26.12 2.64
C GLU A 608 -9.85 25.76 3.80
N VAL A 609 -9.46 24.81 4.67
CA VAL A 609 -10.21 24.46 5.88
C VAL A 609 -10.37 25.69 6.78
N ASP A 610 -9.28 26.40 7.09
CA ASP A 610 -9.30 27.59 7.94
C ASP A 610 -10.23 28.69 7.39
N GLU A 611 -10.20 28.92 6.07
CA GLU A 611 -11.07 29.88 5.40
C GLU A 611 -12.55 29.50 5.55
N LEU A 612 -12.89 28.25 5.23
CA LEU A 612 -14.25 27.72 5.30
C LEU A 612 -14.79 27.72 6.73
N GLU A 613 -13.95 27.38 7.72
CA GLU A 613 -14.31 27.47 9.14
C GLU A 613 -14.56 28.90 9.58
N GLY A 614 -13.72 29.83 9.12
CA GLY A 614 -13.90 31.26 9.37
C GLY A 614 -15.21 31.78 8.79
N GLU A 615 -15.57 31.38 7.57
CA GLU A 615 -16.84 31.70 6.92
C GLU A 615 -18.03 31.12 7.69
N LEU A 616 -17.96 29.84 8.04
CA LEU A 616 -19.03 29.15 8.75
C LEU A 616 -19.22 29.73 10.15
N GLY A 617 -18.11 30.09 10.82
CA GLY A 617 -18.12 30.81 12.09
C GLY A 617 -18.74 32.20 11.97
N ARG A 618 -18.50 32.94 10.89
CA ARG A 618 -19.14 34.24 10.65
C ARG A 618 -20.65 34.10 10.45
N ALA A 619 -21.08 33.07 9.73
CA ALA A 619 -22.48 32.87 9.40
C ALA A 619 -23.28 32.12 10.49
N SER A 620 -22.63 31.35 11.38
CA SER A 620 -23.28 30.63 12.48
C SER A 620 -22.62 30.92 13.83
N ALA A 621 -23.31 31.68 14.69
CA ALA A 621 -22.88 31.90 16.07
C ALA A 621 -22.80 30.60 16.88
N ARG A 622 -23.68 29.64 16.57
CA ARG A 622 -23.68 28.30 17.19
C ARG A 622 -22.43 27.53 16.82
N TYR A 623 -22.06 27.51 15.55
CA TYR A 623 -20.81 26.87 15.09
C TYR A 623 -19.59 27.52 15.75
N ARG A 624 -19.54 28.87 15.72
CA ARG A 624 -18.45 29.63 16.33
C ARG A 624 -18.26 29.30 17.81
N ALA A 625 -19.36 29.10 18.55
CA ALA A 625 -19.29 28.73 19.95
C ALA A 625 -18.83 27.27 20.16
N SER A 626 -19.14 26.35 19.24
CA SER A 626 -18.76 24.94 19.37
C SER A 626 -17.31 24.64 19.00
N VAL A 627 -16.72 25.43 18.10
CA VAL A 627 -15.31 25.27 17.67
C VAL A 627 -14.36 26.22 18.41
N ALA A 628 -14.87 26.98 19.37
CA ALA A 628 -14.02 27.84 20.19
C ALA A 628 -13.04 26.99 20.99
N GLU A 629 -11.74 27.26 20.83
CA GLU A 629 -10.72 26.62 21.65
C GLU A 629 -10.94 26.98 23.12
N LEU A 630 -11.08 25.97 23.96
CA LEU A 630 -11.17 26.11 25.40
C LEU A 630 -9.78 25.87 26.00
N SER A 631 -9.22 26.92 26.59
CA SER A 631 -7.94 26.81 27.30
C SER A 631 -8.15 26.23 28.71
N LEU A 632 -7.08 25.72 29.32
CA LEU A 632 -7.12 25.38 30.74
C LEU A 632 -7.53 26.60 31.59
N ASP A 633 -7.10 27.81 31.21
CA ASP A 633 -7.47 29.04 31.91
C ASP A 633 -9.00 29.29 31.87
N ASP A 634 -9.67 28.89 30.79
CA ASP A 634 -11.13 29.01 30.70
C ASP A 634 -11.85 28.00 31.60
N VAL A 635 -11.35 26.77 31.67
CA VAL A 635 -11.84 25.76 32.64
C VAL A 635 -11.63 26.24 34.07
N VAL A 636 -10.46 26.81 34.33
CA VAL A 636 -10.04 27.30 35.64
C VAL A 636 -10.90 28.46 36.13
N LYS A 637 -11.26 29.41 35.26
CA LYS A 637 -12.14 30.55 35.60
C LYS A 637 -13.53 30.12 36.08
N GLU A 638 -14.01 28.97 35.63
CA GLU A 638 -15.33 28.44 36.00
C GLU A 638 -15.31 27.67 37.34
N ILE A 639 -14.12 27.44 37.94
CA ILE A 639 -14.00 26.77 39.24
C ILE A 639 -14.26 27.79 40.36
N GLU A 640 -15.30 27.54 41.16
CA GLU A 640 -15.66 28.42 42.28
C GLU A 640 -14.52 28.56 43.31
N PRO A 641 -14.33 29.76 43.90
CA PRO A 641 -13.34 29.97 44.95
C PRO A 641 -13.51 28.98 46.12
N GLY A 642 -12.42 28.32 46.52
CA GLY A 642 -12.43 27.28 47.55
C GLY A 642 -12.82 25.87 47.08
N SER A 643 -13.13 25.70 45.78
CA SER A 643 -13.26 24.39 45.13
C SER A 643 -11.93 23.93 44.52
N VAL A 644 -11.79 22.63 44.29
CA VAL A 644 -10.58 22.04 43.68
C VAL A 644 -10.98 21.17 42.49
N LEU A 645 -10.35 21.40 41.34
CA LEU A 645 -10.30 20.43 40.24
C LEU A 645 -9.10 19.53 40.48
N ILE A 646 -9.31 18.22 40.53
CA ILE A 646 -8.24 17.23 40.57
C ILE A 646 -8.39 16.32 39.37
N ASP A 647 -7.38 16.29 38.52
CA ASP A 647 -7.26 15.34 37.44
C ASP A 647 -6.26 14.25 37.82
N ILE A 648 -6.73 13.00 37.77
CA ILE A 648 -5.91 11.83 38.08
C ILE A 648 -5.65 11.06 36.79
N GLN A 649 -4.39 10.78 36.54
CA GLN A 649 -3.91 10.09 35.34
C GLN A 649 -3.10 8.87 35.76
N ARG A 650 -3.37 7.74 35.11
CA ARG A 650 -2.49 6.58 35.13
C ARG A 650 -1.65 6.62 33.86
N PHE A 651 -0.34 6.47 34.00
CA PHE A 651 0.61 6.31 32.91
C PHE A 651 1.59 5.21 33.26
N ASP A 652 2.19 4.56 32.27
CA ASP A 652 3.14 3.48 32.50
C ASP A 652 4.55 3.97 32.10
N VAL A 653 5.56 3.69 32.93
CA VAL A 653 6.98 3.97 32.64
C VAL A 653 7.75 2.68 32.81
N ALA A 654 8.34 2.16 31.74
CA ALA A 654 9.04 0.87 31.74
C ALA A 654 8.18 -0.25 32.38
N ASP A 655 6.92 -0.37 31.92
CA ASP A 655 5.91 -1.33 32.40
C ASP A 655 5.46 -1.18 33.86
N GLU A 656 5.93 -0.15 34.56
CA GLU A 656 5.46 0.19 35.90
C GLU A 656 4.34 1.24 35.83
N ALA A 657 3.17 0.89 36.36
CA ALA A 657 2.06 1.82 36.48
C ALA A 657 2.38 2.93 37.49
N ARG A 658 2.36 4.17 37.03
CA ARG A 658 2.49 5.39 37.81
C ARG A 658 1.19 6.19 37.79
N TYR A 659 1.02 7.01 38.81
CA TYR A 659 -0.15 7.87 38.96
C TYR A 659 0.31 9.31 39.14
N LEU A 660 -0.29 10.21 38.36
CA LEU A 660 -0.15 11.64 38.49
C LEU A 660 -1.49 12.21 38.96
N ALA A 661 -1.45 13.08 39.98
CA ALA A 661 -2.56 13.94 40.34
C ALA A 661 -2.12 15.39 40.09
N ALA A 662 -2.76 16.05 39.12
CA ALA A 662 -2.61 17.48 38.89
C ALA A 662 -3.91 18.16 39.31
N GLY A 663 -3.85 19.36 39.87
CA GLY A 663 -5.06 20.03 40.32
C GLY A 663 -4.93 21.53 40.41
N TYR A 664 -6.07 22.19 40.34
CA TYR A 664 -6.21 23.63 40.46
C TYR A 664 -7.17 23.97 41.60
N ILE A 665 -6.84 24.98 42.39
CA ILE A 665 -7.66 25.46 43.51
C ILE A 665 -8.26 26.82 43.15
N GLY A 666 -9.59 26.90 43.12
CA GLY A 666 -10.32 28.13 42.81
C GLY A 666 -9.92 29.28 43.73
N GLY A 667 -9.47 30.38 43.14
CA GLY A 667 -9.13 31.62 43.86
C GLY A 667 -7.69 31.73 44.37
N LEU A 668 -6.80 30.80 44.00
CA LEU A 668 -5.35 30.95 44.17
C LEU A 668 -4.72 31.26 42.81
N GLU A 669 -3.83 32.26 42.77
CA GLU A 669 -3.16 32.71 41.52
C GLU A 669 -2.00 31.79 41.11
N ASP A 670 -1.48 30.94 42.03
CA ASP A 670 -0.38 29.98 41.81
C ASP A 670 -0.76 28.57 42.29
#